data_AF-A0A8J3MST5-F1
#
_entry.id   AF-A0A8J3MST5-F1
#
_cell.length_a   1.000
_cell.length_b   1.000
_cell.length_c   1.000
_cell.angle_alpha   90.00
_cell.angle_beta   90.00
_cell.angle_gamma   90.00
#
_symmetry.space_group_name_H-M   'P 1'
#
loop_
_entity.id
_entity.type
_entity.pdbx_description
1 polymer ?
#
loop_
_entity_poly.entity_id
_entity_poly.type
_entity_poly.pdbx_seq_one_letter_code
_entity_poly.pdbx_strand_id
1 'polypeptide(L)'
;MESVIEHSWYTFAEQSARLVRDQFHKDHPSWQTDEVPLDELVDWLGLDVETFHAADYPEGTFGFMDPDEDENLVWLCRNMLETLRRFTLAHELGHAVLHCHGNERIQHLVDLVERSIQDQQKTDKMRSWQPVSLPLPHPSRADPCQEQDVNVDLSSILDQEHFQEALGIGISYDPRSQRELAANVFAAELLMPRERVRELYLAQHVAPASLAGLFGVSQTAMLNRLAALMQEALNPITKQDPSLPSEPTQETPRPKKSYDQYQQAAIEAPSPALIVAGPGSGKTSTLIGRIEHMVNVRNVPPRHILALTFSRKAAQEMEERLSQVLTRQLPRVSTFHAFCADLLRQHGHLVGLRGDFTLIDEAEGYFLLRQMANSMRLKHYIKLSAPTFYFPDMLKAISRAKDELVTPQEYERLARSMLDQAQELGEGNEEVLESAEKALEVAQVYALYEDALARRGDCDFGGLLMLAVRLLREYPEVLEEQQQLYQHILVDEFQDMNRASGVLLRVLAGGAGRVWVVGDANQAIYGFRGASPANISQFEHDFPGAVILPLSRNYRSRPDLISLAEAFRCTYLEPEQIPGKNQPVRSAPLEAYVTLARAKDEPGELAGIIEDIQHKRRQGYDFKDMMILCRTRSQAQKITRALLDAGLPTHERAGTLEQEHVKDALGMLLLLSEPGGKGLMRVMRLPDYQLSQEDLETLLLSAHERQMPLRTLLLSGDIPLTVSEKGRHSLRRLEGSMRALQQCNDTWSLLGQYLLQETGLVRDLLAHPEDETGRSLLLDYDRLLQLARHYDQQLEVRWRVLEQEALEEMSMETRLKGFLEYLSLLVVLRQDGATREISDAEEEANIIQVMTLHASKGLEFPVVYMPGLVQNRFPLMYRSSVINAPDSMLPAESSGRVAHDSGESCLFYVGITRARDYLILSHSERYGKRSYKRSLFLDPLETGIPQERLTQLVWEVQGDAEERLREALTPDSMQPGERFLARMRPNSLSSGVLEAYGRCPRQYAYSMIYHFDGESDAYRLFWQATQKTVEALHTRLANASDESAEPLTDQELAELYMRHWRDLGGEGVPFAPMYEEHGLEVVEAMRRKLVAQDSTRWSMRESLHVDIAGRPVRVTVDRIESSAQPEEERPLRFVRTRYGKTKTRPQADTRELFYTLASRQLHPGREVELHSHNMSTGETVPIKLTAKKEQSLYSELERSIEGLERDAFPAQPAEPMRCPSCPFFFICPA
;
A
#
# COMPACT_ATOMS: atom_id res chain seq x y z
N MET A 1 -20.28 18.58 3.79
CA MET A 1 -20.62 19.83 4.51
C MET A 1 -20.09 19.83 5.94
N GLU A 2 -19.96 18.65 6.55
CA GLU A 2 -19.32 18.45 7.87
C GLU A 2 -17.83 18.85 7.88
N SER A 3 -17.05 18.52 6.84
CA SER A 3 -15.65 18.99 6.71
C SER A 3 -15.52 20.52 6.68
N VAL A 4 -16.53 21.20 6.13
CA VAL A 4 -16.61 22.67 6.08
C VAL A 4 -16.99 23.26 7.45
N ILE A 5 -17.84 22.57 8.21
CA ILE A 5 -18.25 22.94 9.57
C ILE A 5 -17.09 22.71 10.55
N GLU A 6 -16.38 21.59 10.44
CA GLU A 6 -15.18 21.29 11.23
C GLU A 6 -14.06 22.29 10.94
N HIS A 7 -13.83 22.65 9.68
CA HIS A 7 -12.85 23.67 9.32
C HIS A 7 -13.22 25.06 9.89
N SER A 8 -14.52 25.36 10.04
CA SER A 8 -15.03 26.58 10.66
C SER A 8 -14.65 26.65 12.15
N TRP A 9 -14.72 25.54 12.88
CA TRP A 9 -14.36 25.49 14.31
C TRP A 9 -12.87 25.61 14.57
N TYR A 10 -12.02 24.91 13.83
CA TYR A 10 -10.57 25.05 13.98
C TYR A 10 -10.11 26.46 13.61
N THR A 11 -10.70 27.05 12.57
CA THR A 11 -10.45 28.47 12.23
C THR A 11 -10.87 29.40 13.38
N PHE A 12 -12.00 29.14 14.03
CA PHE A 12 -12.45 29.90 15.19
C PHE A 12 -11.48 29.79 16.37
N ALA A 13 -10.99 28.58 16.67
CA ALA A 13 -10.00 28.34 17.71
C ALA A 13 -8.67 29.08 17.45
N GLU A 14 -8.16 29.01 16.21
CA GLU A 14 -6.95 29.74 15.81
C GLU A 14 -7.11 31.25 15.94
N GLN A 15 -8.23 31.80 15.49
CA GLN A 15 -8.50 33.23 15.59
C GLN A 15 -8.67 33.68 17.04
N SER A 16 -9.28 32.87 17.88
CA SER A 16 -9.43 33.12 19.32
C SER A 16 -8.06 33.20 19.99
N ALA A 17 -7.17 32.23 19.73
CA ALA A 17 -5.81 32.23 20.28
C ALA A 17 -5.03 33.49 19.86
N ARG A 18 -5.11 33.86 18.58
CA ARG A 18 -4.47 35.09 18.07
C ARG A 18 -5.00 36.34 18.77
N LEU A 19 -6.32 36.45 18.92
CA LEU A 19 -6.93 37.63 19.55
C LEU A 19 -6.55 37.73 21.03
N VAL A 20 -6.61 36.62 21.77
CA VAL A 20 -6.19 36.54 23.19
C VAL A 20 -4.76 37.05 23.33
N ARG A 21 -3.85 36.51 22.51
CA ARG A 21 -2.43 36.89 22.51
C ARG A 21 -2.22 38.36 22.16
N ASP A 22 -2.88 38.86 21.12
CA ASP A 22 -2.74 40.23 20.66
C ASP A 22 -3.32 41.24 21.68
N GLN A 23 -4.42 40.89 22.35
CA GLN A 23 -5.02 41.73 23.40
C GLN A 23 -4.19 41.71 24.67
N PHE A 24 -3.67 40.55 25.07
CA PHE A 24 -2.74 40.43 26.19
C PHE A 24 -1.46 41.25 25.95
N HIS A 25 -0.89 41.19 24.75
CA HIS A 25 0.28 41.98 24.38
C HIS A 25 0.01 43.50 24.37
N LYS A 26 -1.20 43.95 24.02
CA LYS A 26 -1.59 45.37 24.14
C LYS A 26 -1.61 45.84 25.59
N ASP A 27 -2.10 44.98 26.49
CA ASP A 27 -2.19 45.27 27.92
C ASP A 27 -0.82 45.14 28.61
N HIS A 28 0.11 44.35 28.04
CA HIS A 28 1.46 44.09 28.56
C HIS A 28 2.57 44.37 27.52
N PRO A 29 2.81 45.65 27.16
CA PRO A 29 3.79 46.02 26.13
C PRO A 29 5.26 45.74 26.49
N SER A 30 5.54 45.30 27.72
CA SER A 30 6.86 44.83 28.18
C SER A 30 7.21 43.43 27.67
N TRP A 31 6.23 42.63 27.25
CA TRP A 31 6.46 41.33 26.65
C TRP A 31 7.02 41.52 25.22
N GLN A 32 8.28 41.11 25.01
CA GLN A 32 8.99 41.26 23.72
C GLN A 32 9.57 39.94 23.20
N THR A 33 9.34 38.84 23.90
CA THR A 33 9.85 37.50 23.58
C THR A 33 8.81 36.72 22.78
N ASP A 34 9.25 35.72 22.00
CA ASP A 34 8.35 34.80 21.30
C ASP A 34 7.73 33.75 22.26
N GLU A 35 8.34 33.53 23.44
CA GLU A 35 7.80 32.67 24.51
C GLU A 35 6.61 33.32 25.22
N VAL A 36 5.46 32.64 25.26
CA VAL A 36 4.23 33.11 25.92
C VAL A 36 4.34 32.98 27.45
N PRO A 37 4.06 34.05 28.22
CA PRO A 37 4.03 34.01 29.68
C PRO A 37 2.67 33.47 30.17
N LEU A 38 2.49 32.15 30.13
CA LEU A 38 1.21 31.51 30.44
C LEU A 38 0.68 31.84 31.84
N ASP A 39 1.54 31.88 32.85
CA ASP A 39 1.11 32.18 34.23
C ASP A 39 0.54 33.60 34.36
N GLU A 40 1.17 34.59 33.72
CA GLU A 40 0.63 35.96 33.67
C GLU A 40 -0.65 36.06 32.83
N LEU A 41 -0.76 35.23 31.78
CA LEU A 41 -1.94 35.17 30.93
C LEU A 41 -3.15 34.57 31.66
N VAL A 42 -2.94 33.52 32.47
CA VAL A 42 -3.94 32.92 33.36
C VAL A 42 -4.47 33.95 34.33
N ASP A 43 -3.57 34.63 35.05
CA ASP A 43 -3.93 35.70 36.00
C ASP A 43 -4.71 36.81 35.30
N TRP A 44 -4.30 37.18 34.09
CA TRP A 44 -4.99 38.20 33.29
C TRP A 44 -6.39 37.76 32.83
N LEU A 45 -6.59 36.47 32.51
CA LEU A 45 -7.90 35.92 32.20
C LEU A 45 -8.79 35.78 33.44
N GLY A 46 -8.22 35.86 34.65
CA GLY A 46 -8.96 35.72 35.91
C GLY A 46 -9.32 34.27 36.21
N LEU A 47 -8.40 33.35 35.91
CA LEU A 47 -8.50 31.93 36.21
C LEU A 47 -7.59 31.59 37.40
N ASP A 48 -8.02 30.68 38.26
CA ASP A 48 -7.23 30.17 39.38
C ASP A 48 -6.56 28.84 38.97
N VAL A 49 -5.28 28.62 39.30
CA VAL A 49 -4.58 27.36 39.03
C VAL A 49 -4.19 26.66 40.33
N GLU A 50 -4.72 25.46 40.54
CA GLU A 50 -4.39 24.60 41.67
C GLU A 50 -3.51 23.41 41.24
N THR A 51 -2.73 22.85 42.17
CA THR A 51 -1.83 21.71 41.86
C THR A 51 -2.06 20.50 42.74
N PHE A 52 -1.96 19.30 42.16
CA PHE A 52 -2.07 18.02 42.88
C PHE A 52 -0.85 17.11 42.68
N HIS A 53 -0.70 16.11 43.55
CA HIS A 53 0.36 15.10 43.45
C HIS A 53 -0.25 13.74 43.09
N ALA A 54 0.17 13.15 41.97
CA ALA A 54 -0.43 11.92 41.44
C ALA A 54 -0.34 10.72 42.43
N ALA A 55 0.73 10.64 43.23
CA ALA A 55 0.91 9.55 44.20
C ALA A 55 -0.07 9.58 45.38
N ASP A 56 -0.78 10.68 45.59
CA ASP A 56 -1.74 10.82 46.69
C ASP A 56 -3.08 10.11 46.38
N TYR A 57 -3.26 9.61 45.15
CA TYR A 57 -4.49 8.98 44.65
C TYR A 57 -4.20 7.62 43.95
N PRO A 58 -3.86 6.55 44.70
CA PRO A 58 -3.41 5.27 44.13
C PRO A 58 -4.52 4.34 43.58
N GLU A 59 -5.80 4.61 43.83
CA GLU A 59 -6.94 3.79 43.35
C GLU A 59 -8.06 4.62 42.69
N GLY A 60 -7.74 5.74 42.05
CA GLY A 60 -8.76 6.54 41.36
C GLY A 60 -8.21 7.51 40.32
N THR A 61 -8.84 7.47 39.14
CA THR A 61 -9.40 8.64 38.46
C THR A 61 -8.50 9.85 38.28
N PHE A 62 -7.97 10.04 37.08
CA PHE A 62 -7.31 11.28 36.73
C PHE A 62 -7.95 11.90 35.51
N GLY A 63 -8.64 13.02 35.73
CA GLY A 63 -9.26 13.83 34.72
C GLY A 63 -8.83 15.27 34.88
N PHE A 64 -8.32 15.88 33.83
CA PHE A 64 -8.29 17.33 33.71
C PHE A 64 -9.75 17.74 33.45
N MET A 65 -10.44 18.25 34.47
CA MET A 65 -11.85 18.58 34.34
C MET A 65 -12.05 20.05 33.96
N ASP A 66 -13.00 20.23 33.02
CA ASP A 66 -13.66 21.46 32.57
C ASP A 66 -13.67 22.49 33.71
N PRO A 67 -13.24 23.75 33.47
CA PRO A 67 -13.37 24.80 34.47
C PRO A 67 -14.83 24.83 34.88
N ASP A 68 -15.15 24.41 36.11
CA ASP A 68 -16.53 24.40 36.59
C ASP A 68 -17.14 25.75 36.20
N GLU A 69 -18.28 25.73 35.49
CA GLU A 69 -18.92 26.94 34.92
C GLU A 69 -19.16 28.02 36.00
N ASP A 70 -19.04 27.64 37.28
CA ASP A 70 -19.20 28.47 38.47
C ASP A 70 -17.88 28.81 39.24
N GLU A 71 -16.71 28.19 38.97
CA GLU A 71 -15.49 28.33 39.83
C GLU A 71 -14.18 28.83 39.17
N ASN A 72 -14.10 29.07 37.84
CA ASN A 72 -12.90 29.63 37.16
C ASN A 72 -11.55 28.92 37.50
N LEU A 73 -11.58 27.62 37.81
CA LEU A 73 -10.44 26.87 38.38
C LEU A 73 -9.82 25.88 37.38
N VAL A 74 -8.49 25.80 37.32
CA VAL A 74 -7.69 24.88 36.50
C VAL A 74 -6.80 24.01 37.41
N TRP A 75 -6.79 22.69 37.22
CA TRP A 75 -5.93 21.77 37.99
C TRP A 75 -4.74 21.27 37.18
N LEU A 76 -3.52 21.37 37.73
CA LEU A 76 -2.30 20.85 37.09
C LEU A 76 -1.54 19.86 37.99
N CYS A 77 -1.01 18.81 37.40
CA CYS A 77 -0.11 17.90 38.11
C CYS A 77 1.22 18.59 38.45
N ARG A 78 1.64 18.53 39.72
CA ARG A 78 2.82 19.24 40.23
C ARG A 78 4.16 18.78 39.64
N ASN A 79 4.23 17.54 39.13
CA ASN A 79 5.48 16.90 38.71
C ASN A 79 5.68 16.84 37.17
N MET A 80 4.93 17.63 36.40
CA MET A 80 5.06 17.65 34.94
C MET A 80 6.38 18.33 34.50
N LEU A 81 6.95 17.85 33.39
CA LEU A 81 8.04 18.55 32.71
C LEU A 81 7.53 19.92 32.24
N GLU A 82 8.37 20.96 32.28
CA GLU A 82 7.94 22.33 31.98
C GLU A 82 7.30 22.47 30.59
N THR A 83 7.82 21.77 29.57
CA THR A 83 7.23 21.79 28.23
C THR A 83 5.83 21.19 28.18
N LEU A 84 5.59 20.11 28.93
CA LEU A 84 4.26 19.49 29.05
C LEU A 84 3.32 20.38 29.83
N ARG A 85 3.77 20.91 30.98
CA ARG A 85 3.01 21.86 31.79
C ARG A 85 2.51 23.04 30.95
N ARG A 86 3.38 23.60 30.11
CA ARG A 86 3.04 24.74 29.23
C ARG A 86 1.98 24.36 28.20
N PHE A 87 2.11 23.20 27.56
CA PHE A 87 1.09 22.73 26.61
C PHE A 87 -0.24 22.46 27.28
N THR A 88 -0.27 21.65 28.35
CA THR A 88 -1.47 21.33 29.11
C THR A 88 -2.17 22.60 29.60
N LEU A 89 -1.44 23.56 30.16
CA LEU A 89 -2.03 24.82 30.59
C LEU A 89 -2.61 25.63 29.41
N ALA A 90 -1.93 25.68 28.26
CA ALA A 90 -2.45 26.34 27.07
C ALA A 90 -3.69 25.64 26.48
N HIS A 91 -3.76 24.31 26.60
CA HIS A 91 -4.91 23.49 26.22
C HIS A 91 -6.12 23.83 27.09
N GLU A 92 -5.95 23.85 28.41
CA GLU A 92 -7.01 24.24 29.36
C GLU A 92 -7.47 25.69 29.16
N LEU A 93 -6.56 26.61 28.84
CA LEU A 93 -6.93 27.96 28.43
C LEU A 93 -7.79 27.96 27.16
N GLY A 94 -7.54 27.03 26.24
CA GLY A 94 -8.37 26.81 25.07
C GLY A 94 -9.79 26.41 25.44
N HIS A 95 -9.96 25.44 26.33
CA HIS A 95 -11.29 25.06 26.84
C HIS A 95 -11.98 26.26 27.51
N ALA A 96 -11.27 26.97 28.39
CA ALA A 96 -11.82 28.13 29.08
C ALA A 96 -12.30 29.22 28.10
N VAL A 97 -11.49 29.56 27.09
CA VAL A 97 -11.83 30.60 26.11
C VAL A 97 -12.94 30.17 25.15
N LEU A 98 -12.95 28.89 24.73
CA LEU A 98 -13.90 28.38 23.75
C LEU A 98 -15.26 28.01 24.37
N HIS A 99 -15.32 27.78 25.68
CA HIS A 99 -16.49 27.17 26.33
C HIS A 99 -16.99 27.86 27.62
N CYS A 100 -16.20 28.65 28.35
CA CYS A 100 -16.66 29.24 29.61
C CYS A 100 -17.43 30.56 29.42
N HIS A 101 -18.68 30.58 29.91
CA HIS A 101 -19.58 31.75 29.85
C HIS A 101 -19.72 32.53 31.17
N GLY A 102 -19.08 32.08 32.25
CA GLY A 102 -19.16 32.68 33.59
C GLY A 102 -18.22 33.87 33.85
N ASN A 103 -17.18 34.04 33.03
CA ASN A 103 -16.14 35.07 33.23
C ASN A 103 -16.36 36.27 32.27
N GLU A 104 -16.60 37.46 32.82
CA GLU A 104 -16.91 38.69 32.05
C GLU A 104 -15.82 39.06 31.03
N ARG A 105 -14.54 38.77 31.34
CA ARG A 105 -13.41 39.11 30.47
C ARG A 105 -13.29 38.12 29.32
N ILE A 106 -13.44 36.82 29.59
CA ILE A 106 -13.48 35.77 28.56
C ILE A 106 -14.66 36.02 27.62
N GLN A 107 -15.85 36.30 28.15
CA GLN A 107 -17.02 36.61 27.33
C GLN A 107 -16.81 37.83 26.43
N HIS A 108 -16.16 38.88 26.93
CA HIS A 108 -15.81 40.05 26.11
C HIS A 108 -14.81 39.70 24.98
N LEU A 109 -13.86 38.78 25.22
CA LEU A 109 -12.93 38.31 24.18
C LEU A 109 -13.66 37.50 23.11
N VAL A 110 -14.55 36.59 23.51
CA VAL A 110 -15.38 35.79 22.59
C VAL A 110 -16.24 36.70 21.71
N ASP A 111 -16.92 37.68 22.29
CA ASP A 111 -17.71 38.67 21.55
C ASP A 111 -16.88 39.45 20.51
N LEU A 112 -15.60 39.72 20.81
CA LEU A 112 -14.68 40.39 19.88
C LEU A 112 -14.24 39.46 18.74
N VAL A 113 -14.00 38.16 19.00
CA VAL A 113 -13.70 37.17 17.97
C VAL A 113 -14.87 37.06 17.01
N GLU A 114 -16.09 36.89 17.53
CA GLU A 114 -17.31 36.77 16.72
C GLU A 114 -17.52 38.01 15.84
N ARG A 115 -17.30 39.22 16.37
CA ARG A 115 -17.38 40.46 15.58
C ARG A 115 -16.28 40.56 14.52
N SER A 116 -15.06 40.16 14.83
CA SER A 116 -13.93 40.16 13.88
C SER A 116 -14.20 39.23 12.70
N ILE A 117 -14.73 38.03 12.96
CA ILE A 117 -15.15 37.06 11.93
C ILE A 117 -16.26 37.66 11.07
N GLN A 118 -17.29 38.24 11.70
CA GLN A 118 -18.41 38.85 10.99
C GLN A 118 -17.99 40.05 10.13
N ASP A 119 -17.01 40.85 10.55
CA ASP A 119 -16.54 42.01 9.80
C ASP A 119 -15.58 41.63 8.66
N GLN A 120 -14.71 40.62 8.83
CA GLN A 120 -13.93 40.03 7.72
C GLN A 120 -14.86 39.47 6.63
N GLN A 121 -15.96 38.81 7.02
CA GLN A 121 -16.97 38.30 6.10
C GLN A 121 -17.77 39.40 5.37
N LYS A 122 -17.89 40.60 5.93
CA LYS A 122 -18.54 41.75 5.24
C LYS A 122 -17.63 42.42 4.20
N THR A 123 -16.31 42.35 4.38
CA THR A 123 -15.34 42.92 3.45
C THR A 123 -15.07 42.04 2.23
N ASP A 124 -15.17 40.71 2.35
CA ASP A 124 -15.11 39.77 1.23
C ASP A 124 -16.46 39.69 0.49
N LYS A 125 -16.67 40.59 -0.47
CA LYS A 125 -17.90 40.66 -1.30
C LYS A 125 -18.00 39.56 -2.38
N MET A 126 -17.76 38.28 -2.05
CA MET A 126 -18.05 37.19 -2.99
C MET A 126 -18.52 35.89 -2.32
N ARG A 127 -19.69 35.44 -2.80
CA ARG A 127 -20.50 34.24 -2.48
C ARG A 127 -21.43 34.34 -1.26
N SER A 128 -22.70 34.04 -1.55
CA SER A 128 -23.81 33.74 -0.66
C SER A 128 -23.55 32.48 0.16
N TRP A 129 -22.56 32.52 1.05
CA TRP A 129 -22.49 31.59 2.17
C TRP A 129 -23.47 32.08 3.25
N GLN A 130 -24.52 31.30 3.52
CA GLN A 130 -25.28 31.50 4.74
C GLN A 130 -24.36 31.17 5.93
N PRO A 131 -24.43 31.95 7.03
CA PRO A 131 -23.54 31.77 8.16
C PRO A 131 -23.83 30.42 8.81
N VAL A 132 -22.88 29.51 8.75
CA VAL A 132 -22.81 28.36 9.64
C VAL A 132 -21.58 28.54 10.51
N SER A 133 -21.54 29.64 11.27
CA SER A 133 -20.88 29.62 12.57
C SER A 133 -21.85 28.88 13.50
N LEU A 134 -21.88 27.54 13.39
CA LEU A 134 -22.48 26.74 14.45
C LEU A 134 -21.57 26.95 15.67
N PRO A 135 -22.10 27.42 16.82
CA PRO A 135 -21.32 27.39 18.05
C PRO A 135 -20.82 25.96 18.27
N LEU A 136 -19.61 25.81 18.82
CA LEU A 136 -19.13 24.51 19.28
C LEU A 136 -20.22 23.86 20.14
N PRO A 137 -20.38 22.52 20.10
CA PRO A 137 -21.44 21.84 20.85
C PRO A 137 -21.47 22.33 22.30
N HIS A 138 -22.61 22.90 22.74
CA HIS A 138 -22.77 23.31 24.13
C HIS A 138 -22.76 22.08 25.03
N PRO A 139 -22.12 22.14 26.22
CA PRO A 139 -22.16 21.05 27.18
C PRO A 139 -23.62 20.78 27.59
N SER A 140 -24.15 19.64 27.16
CA SER A 140 -25.47 19.15 27.58
C SER A 140 -25.29 18.26 28.81
N ARG A 141 -26.27 18.24 29.73
CA ARG A 141 -26.31 17.27 30.85
C ARG A 141 -26.40 15.80 30.41
N ALA A 142 -26.70 15.56 29.13
CA ALA A 142 -26.73 14.24 28.52
C ALA A 142 -25.50 13.98 27.62
N ASP A 143 -24.54 14.91 27.58
CA ASP A 143 -23.30 14.79 26.83
C ASP A 143 -22.31 13.94 27.63
N PRO A 144 -21.65 12.93 27.03
CA PRO A 144 -20.57 12.18 27.67
C PRO A 144 -19.40 13.05 28.16
N CYS A 145 -19.30 14.33 27.75
CA CYS A 145 -18.36 15.29 28.35
C CYS A 145 -18.67 15.69 29.80
N GLN A 146 -19.89 15.44 30.32
CA GLN A 146 -20.21 15.67 31.74
C GLN A 146 -19.97 14.43 32.61
N GLU A 147 -19.61 13.29 32.01
CA GLU A 147 -18.98 12.23 32.79
C GLU A 147 -17.61 12.75 33.19
N GLN A 148 -17.42 12.99 34.49
CA GLN A 148 -16.09 13.19 35.05
C GLN A 148 -15.17 12.10 34.47
N ASP A 149 -13.93 12.44 34.12
CA ASP A 149 -12.91 11.59 33.46
C ASP A 149 -12.41 10.42 34.32
N VAL A 150 -13.36 9.74 34.94
CA VAL A 150 -13.19 9.02 36.20
C VAL A 150 -12.47 7.70 36.02
N ASN A 151 -12.28 7.26 34.78
CA ASN A 151 -11.81 5.91 34.47
C ASN A 151 -10.61 5.87 33.50
N VAL A 152 -9.95 6.99 33.20
CA VAL A 152 -8.79 7.01 32.30
C VAL A 152 -7.49 7.11 33.11
N ASP A 153 -6.52 6.25 32.83
CA ASP A 153 -5.21 6.26 33.49
C ASP A 153 -4.40 7.49 33.03
N LEU A 154 -3.83 8.26 33.96
CA LEU A 154 -2.99 9.44 33.69
C LEU A 154 -1.81 9.11 32.79
N SER A 155 -1.28 7.88 32.89
CA SER A 155 -0.22 7.42 32.00
C SER A 155 -0.71 7.37 30.54
N SER A 156 -1.97 6.95 30.33
CA SER A 156 -2.61 6.92 29.02
C SER A 156 -3.00 8.30 28.50
N ILE A 157 -3.27 9.28 29.39
CA ILE A 157 -3.53 10.68 29.03
C ILE A 157 -2.24 11.39 28.64
N LEU A 158 -1.15 11.21 29.39
CA LEU A 158 0.16 11.75 29.02
C LEU A 158 0.65 11.16 27.68
N ASP A 159 0.42 9.87 27.44
CA ASP A 159 0.68 9.26 26.13
C ASP A 159 -0.32 9.70 25.05
N GLN A 160 -1.60 9.92 25.39
CA GLN A 160 -2.62 10.47 24.49
C GLN A 160 -2.39 11.95 24.16
N GLU A 161 -1.78 12.73 25.04
CA GLU A 161 -1.40 14.13 24.83
C GLU A 161 -0.10 14.21 24.03
N HIS A 162 0.86 13.31 24.24
CA HIS A 162 1.96 13.10 23.29
C HIS A 162 1.44 12.66 21.90
N PHE A 163 0.35 11.89 21.87
CA PHE A 163 -0.36 11.48 20.65
C PHE A 163 -1.18 12.63 20.04
N GLN A 164 -1.73 13.55 20.82
CA GLN A 164 -2.54 14.69 20.35
C GLN A 164 -1.70 15.93 20.01
N GLU A 165 -0.56 16.16 20.68
CA GLU A 165 0.51 17.06 20.22
C GLU A 165 1.05 16.62 18.84
N ALA A 166 0.92 15.32 18.51
CA ALA A 166 1.30 14.71 17.24
C ALA A 166 0.16 14.60 16.20
N LEU A 167 -1.08 14.89 16.55
CA LEU A 167 -2.23 14.73 15.66
C LEU A 167 -2.87 16.07 15.29
N GLY A 168 -2.24 16.73 14.34
CA GLY A 168 -3.00 17.55 13.41
C GLY A 168 -3.79 16.64 12.47
N ILE A 169 -5.13 16.70 12.58
CA ILE A 169 -6.14 16.19 11.65
C ILE A 169 -6.51 14.70 11.83
N GLY A 170 -7.26 14.43 12.89
CA GLY A 170 -8.20 13.30 12.95
C GLY A 170 -9.63 13.83 12.80
N ILE A 171 -10.43 13.25 11.89
CA ILE A 171 -11.87 13.48 11.86
C ILE A 171 -12.46 12.66 13.01
N SER A 172 -12.90 13.32 14.08
CA SER A 172 -13.56 12.68 15.20
C SER A 172 -15.07 12.75 15.06
N TYR A 173 -15.75 11.62 15.28
CA TYR A 173 -17.19 11.47 15.06
C TYR A 173 -18.04 11.71 16.32
N ASP A 174 -17.42 12.11 17.44
CA ASP A 174 -18.10 12.46 18.70
C ASP A 174 -17.80 13.91 19.14
N PRO A 175 -18.76 14.60 19.80
CA PRO A 175 -18.60 16.01 20.23
C PRO A 175 -17.44 16.27 21.18
N ARG A 176 -17.08 15.29 22.03
CA ARG A 176 -15.98 15.44 23.01
C ARG A 176 -14.64 15.58 22.30
N SER A 177 -14.34 14.62 21.42
CA SER A 177 -13.11 14.63 20.64
C SER A 177 -12.96 15.90 19.78
N GLN A 178 -14.06 16.49 19.33
CA GLN A 178 -14.04 17.75 18.59
C GLN A 178 -13.64 18.94 19.48
N ARG A 179 -14.09 18.98 20.74
CA ARG A 179 -13.68 20.01 21.72
C ARG A 179 -12.20 19.88 22.05
N GLU A 180 -11.73 18.66 22.34
CA GLU A 180 -10.29 18.41 22.62
C GLU A 180 -9.40 18.85 21.46
N LEU A 181 -9.80 18.53 20.23
CA LEU A 181 -9.03 18.92 19.06
C LEU A 181 -9.04 20.44 18.85
N ALA A 182 -10.15 21.13 19.13
CA ALA A 182 -10.22 22.58 19.08
C ALA A 182 -9.33 23.24 20.15
N ALA A 183 -9.30 22.72 21.38
CA ALA A 183 -8.42 23.18 22.45
C ALA A 183 -6.93 22.96 22.10
N ASN A 184 -6.57 21.82 21.51
CA ASN A 184 -5.23 21.56 21.01
C ASN A 184 -4.80 22.55 19.90
N VAL A 185 -5.71 22.84 18.97
CA VAL A 185 -5.47 23.85 17.91
C VAL A 185 -5.26 25.24 18.52
N PHE A 186 -6.08 25.62 19.51
CA PHE A 186 -5.92 26.86 20.25
C PHE A 186 -4.55 26.94 20.94
N ALA A 187 -4.17 25.90 21.69
CA ALA A 187 -2.90 25.82 22.42
C ALA A 187 -1.70 25.96 21.47
N ALA A 188 -1.71 25.23 20.35
CA ALA A 188 -0.65 25.30 19.34
C ALA A 188 -0.54 26.69 18.70
N GLU A 189 -1.67 27.37 18.41
CA GLU A 189 -1.68 28.73 17.87
C GLU A 189 -1.25 29.79 18.88
N LEU A 190 -1.60 29.60 20.16
CA LEU A 190 -1.14 30.47 21.24
C LEU A 190 0.38 30.36 21.44
N LEU A 191 0.88 29.13 21.63
CA LEU A 191 2.28 28.85 21.99
C LEU A 191 3.27 28.99 20.83
N MET A 192 2.89 28.54 19.63
CA MET A 192 3.78 28.52 18.46
C MET A 192 3.11 29.17 17.25
N PRO A 193 2.80 30.47 17.27
CA PRO A 193 1.98 31.14 16.25
C PRO A 193 2.45 30.86 14.82
N ARG A 194 1.55 30.37 13.97
CA ARG A 194 1.92 29.77 12.68
C ARG A 194 2.69 30.71 11.76
N GLU A 195 2.20 31.95 11.61
CA GLU A 195 2.84 32.98 10.78
C GLU A 195 4.22 33.37 11.30
N ARG A 196 4.39 33.42 12.63
CA ARG A 196 5.67 33.75 13.25
C ARG A 196 6.69 32.63 13.06
N VAL A 197 6.28 31.38 13.26
CA VAL A 197 7.11 30.20 12.97
C VAL A 197 7.52 30.18 11.50
N ARG A 198 6.58 30.43 10.57
CA ARG A 198 6.85 30.51 9.13
C ARG A 198 7.89 31.59 8.80
N GLU A 199 7.73 32.80 9.33
CA GLU A 199 8.68 33.90 9.13
C GLU A 199 10.09 33.53 9.60
N LEU A 200 10.21 33.03 10.84
CA LEU A 200 11.50 32.68 11.42
C LEU A 200 12.17 31.51 10.67
N TYR A 201 11.39 30.49 10.29
CA TYR A 201 11.91 29.30 9.62
C TYR A 201 12.28 29.55 8.15
N LEU A 202 11.40 30.22 7.38
CA LEU A 202 11.58 30.41 5.94
C LEU A 202 12.41 31.67 5.62
N ALA A 203 12.11 32.81 6.25
CA ALA A 203 12.76 34.08 5.91
C ALA A 203 14.06 34.31 6.70
N GLN A 204 14.11 33.87 7.96
CA GLN A 204 15.27 34.08 8.83
C GLN A 204 16.15 32.82 8.98
N HIS A 205 15.76 31.70 8.36
CA HIS A 205 16.48 30.41 8.39
C HIS A 205 16.84 29.91 9.80
N VAL A 206 15.99 30.19 10.79
CA VAL A 206 16.17 29.69 12.16
C VAL A 206 15.91 28.19 12.19
N ALA A 207 16.84 27.42 12.79
CA ALA A 207 16.73 25.97 12.86
C ALA A 207 15.56 25.53 13.79
N PRO A 208 14.86 24.42 13.49
CA PRO A 208 13.73 23.93 14.30
C PRO A 208 14.05 23.76 15.79
N ALA A 209 15.20 23.20 16.16
CA ALA A 209 15.62 23.12 17.57
C ALA A 209 15.75 24.49 18.25
N SER A 210 16.20 25.53 17.53
CA SER A 210 16.26 26.90 18.05
C SER A 210 14.87 27.53 18.14
N LEU A 211 13.97 27.24 17.19
CA LEU A 211 12.57 27.65 17.27
C LEU A 211 11.90 27.06 18.51
N ALA A 212 12.08 25.75 18.77
CA ALA A 212 11.53 25.10 19.95
C ALA A 212 11.97 25.81 21.25
N GLY A 213 13.25 26.17 21.35
CA GLY A 213 13.78 26.96 22.47
C GLY A 213 13.22 28.38 22.55
N LEU A 214 12.99 29.06 21.41
CA LEU A 214 12.42 30.42 21.37
C LEU A 214 10.97 30.47 21.84
N PHE A 215 10.17 29.43 21.57
CA PHE A 215 8.76 29.35 21.96
C PHE A 215 8.54 28.63 23.30
N GLY A 216 9.59 28.03 23.88
CA GLY A 216 9.51 27.27 25.13
C GLY A 216 8.67 25.99 24.99
N VAL A 217 8.84 25.27 23.87
CA VAL A 217 8.09 24.06 23.51
C VAL A 217 9.02 22.89 23.23
N SER A 218 8.47 21.68 23.19
CA SER A 218 9.24 20.49 22.80
C SER A 218 9.68 20.56 21.33
N GLN A 219 10.80 19.91 20.99
CA GLN A 219 11.26 19.82 19.60
C GLN A 219 10.24 19.07 18.72
N THR A 220 9.60 18.03 19.26
CA THR A 220 8.54 17.28 18.58
C THR A 220 7.34 18.16 18.24
N ALA A 221 6.86 18.98 19.17
CA ALA A 221 5.77 19.93 18.93
C ALA A 221 6.14 20.94 17.83
N MET A 222 7.37 21.44 17.81
CA MET A 222 7.85 22.32 16.74
C MET A 222 7.93 21.62 15.39
N LEU A 223 8.38 20.36 15.33
CA LEU A 223 8.36 19.57 14.10
C LEU A 223 6.93 19.33 13.60
N ASN A 224 5.97 19.06 14.50
CA ASN A 224 4.55 18.93 14.14
C ASN A 224 4.02 20.23 13.53
N ARG A 225 4.40 21.37 14.13
CA ARG A 225 4.04 22.69 13.63
C ARG A 225 4.56 22.96 12.22
N LEU A 226 5.80 22.55 11.94
CA LEU A 226 6.40 22.67 10.62
C LEU A 226 5.80 21.68 9.61
N ALA A 227 5.46 20.46 10.02
CA ALA A 227 4.75 19.50 9.17
C ALA A 227 3.36 20.02 8.78
N ALA A 228 2.64 20.71 9.68
CA ALA A 228 1.38 21.37 9.36
C ALA A 228 1.53 22.47 8.29
N LEU A 229 2.66 23.19 8.25
CA LEU A 229 2.95 24.15 7.17
C LEU A 229 3.08 23.45 5.81
N MET A 230 3.60 22.22 5.77
CA MET A 230 3.66 21.42 4.55
C MET A 230 2.27 21.12 4.01
N GLN A 231 1.36 20.69 4.88
CA GLN A 231 -0.02 20.36 4.50
C GLN A 231 -0.80 21.58 4.01
N GLU A 232 -0.58 22.76 4.60
CA GLU A 232 -1.18 24.01 4.14
C GLU A 232 -0.71 24.39 2.73
N ALA A 233 0.59 24.24 2.43
CA ALA A 233 1.11 24.53 1.10
C ALA A 233 0.55 23.57 0.02
N LEU A 234 0.14 22.36 0.42
CA LEU A 234 -0.49 21.38 -0.46
C LEU A 234 -1.98 21.66 -0.70
N ASN A 235 -2.65 22.29 0.26
CA ASN A 235 -4.05 22.71 0.18
C ASN A 235 -4.14 24.24 0.30
N PRO A 236 -3.70 25.01 -0.72
CA PRO A 236 -3.91 26.45 -0.69
C PRO A 236 -5.41 26.67 -0.70
N ILE A 237 -5.98 27.02 0.46
CA ILE A 237 -7.31 27.61 0.55
C ILE A 237 -7.33 28.66 -0.55
N THR A 238 -8.24 28.51 -1.50
CA THR A 238 -8.28 29.28 -2.73
C THR A 238 -8.35 30.77 -2.37
N LYS A 239 -7.20 31.44 -2.25
CA LYS A 239 -7.12 32.89 -2.22
C LYS A 239 -7.46 33.33 -3.63
N GLN A 240 -8.76 33.42 -3.91
CA GLN A 240 -9.22 34.14 -5.09
C GLN A 240 -8.70 35.56 -4.97
N ASP A 241 -7.91 35.97 -5.96
CA ASP A 241 -7.35 37.31 -6.09
C ASP A 241 -8.47 38.37 -5.90
N PRO A 242 -8.40 39.25 -4.88
CA PRO A 242 -9.45 40.24 -4.61
C PRO A 242 -9.63 41.28 -5.72
N SER A 243 -8.73 41.29 -6.73
CA SER A 243 -8.60 42.37 -7.69
C SER A 243 -9.43 42.24 -8.97
N LEU A 244 -10.19 41.16 -9.16
CA LEU A 244 -11.11 41.00 -10.30
C LEU A 244 -12.56 40.85 -9.82
N PRO A 245 -13.40 41.90 -9.96
CA PRO A 245 -14.81 41.78 -9.66
C PRO A 245 -15.47 40.89 -10.73
N SER A 246 -15.71 39.62 -10.42
CA SER A 246 -16.69 38.84 -11.17
C SER A 246 -18.08 39.37 -10.82
N GLU A 247 -18.79 39.87 -11.83
CA GLU A 247 -20.15 40.38 -11.68
C GLU A 247 -21.06 39.35 -10.99
N PRO A 248 -22.01 39.80 -10.15
CA PRO A 248 -22.97 38.92 -9.52
C PRO A 248 -23.89 38.32 -10.59
N THR A 249 -23.60 37.08 -11.00
CA THR A 249 -24.51 36.29 -11.82
C THR A 249 -25.80 36.14 -11.02
N GLN A 250 -26.87 36.77 -11.48
CA GLN A 250 -28.22 36.57 -10.95
C GLN A 250 -28.48 35.07 -10.82
N GLU A 251 -28.79 34.61 -9.60
CA GLU A 251 -29.31 33.27 -9.35
C GLU A 251 -30.62 33.12 -10.11
N THR A 252 -30.50 32.66 -11.36
CA THR A 252 -31.60 32.07 -12.07
C THR A 252 -31.88 30.73 -11.39
N PRO A 253 -33.12 30.42 -10.98
CA PRO A 253 -33.44 29.10 -10.47
C PRO A 253 -33.02 28.09 -11.53
N ARG A 254 -32.06 27.22 -11.18
CA ARG A 254 -31.60 26.16 -12.08
C ARG A 254 -32.86 25.41 -12.56
N PRO A 255 -33.06 25.25 -13.88
CA PRO A 255 -34.24 24.57 -14.36
C PRO A 255 -34.28 23.17 -13.75
N LYS A 256 -35.44 22.78 -13.16
CA LYS A 256 -35.68 21.41 -12.71
C LYS A 256 -35.23 20.46 -13.81
N LYS A 257 -34.31 19.55 -13.48
CA LYS A 257 -33.80 18.56 -14.44
C LYS A 257 -34.99 17.81 -15.01
N SER A 258 -35.15 17.84 -16.34
CA SER A 258 -36.23 17.12 -17.01
C SER A 258 -35.84 15.64 -17.08
N TYR A 259 -36.59 14.81 -16.36
CA TYR A 259 -36.45 13.35 -16.40
C TYR A 259 -37.27 12.77 -17.56
N ASP A 260 -36.72 11.79 -18.27
CA ASP A 260 -37.49 11.07 -19.30
C ASP A 260 -38.49 10.07 -18.67
N GLN A 261 -39.29 9.43 -19.51
CA GLN A 261 -40.31 8.47 -19.04
C GLN A 261 -39.73 7.28 -18.24
N TYR A 262 -38.51 6.82 -18.58
CA TYR A 262 -37.87 5.68 -17.91
C TYR A 262 -37.33 6.09 -16.55
N GLN A 263 -36.70 7.27 -16.47
CA GLN A 263 -36.22 7.85 -15.23
C GLN A 263 -37.37 8.20 -14.29
N GLN A 264 -38.47 8.78 -14.80
CA GLN A 264 -39.67 9.04 -13.99
C GLN A 264 -40.27 7.76 -13.42
N ALA A 265 -40.43 6.72 -14.24
CA ALA A 265 -40.92 5.42 -13.77
C ALA A 265 -40.00 4.82 -12.68
N ALA A 266 -38.68 4.93 -12.84
CA ALA A 266 -37.70 4.48 -11.84
C ALA A 266 -37.77 5.29 -10.54
N ILE A 267 -37.92 6.63 -10.64
CA ILE A 267 -38.04 7.56 -9.50
C ILE A 267 -39.31 7.30 -8.70
N GLU A 268 -40.41 6.91 -9.34
CA GLU A 268 -41.70 6.69 -8.67
C GLU A 268 -41.92 5.24 -8.22
N ALA A 269 -41.02 4.33 -8.60
CA ALA A 269 -41.15 2.90 -8.31
C ALA A 269 -41.34 2.58 -6.81
N PRO A 270 -42.24 1.64 -6.46
CA PRO A 270 -42.33 1.13 -5.10
C PRO A 270 -41.13 0.22 -4.80
N SER A 271 -40.73 0.12 -3.53
CA SER A 271 -39.73 -0.85 -3.07
C SER A 271 -40.41 -2.19 -2.74
N PRO A 272 -39.77 -3.35 -2.99
CA PRO A 272 -38.41 -3.50 -3.51
C PRO A 272 -38.31 -3.19 -5.02
N ALA A 273 -37.23 -2.56 -5.46
CA ALA A 273 -37.02 -2.28 -6.88
C ALA A 273 -35.54 -2.41 -7.30
N LEU A 274 -35.34 -2.91 -8.53
CA LEU A 274 -34.05 -2.97 -9.21
C LEU A 274 -34.13 -2.16 -10.50
N ILE A 275 -33.28 -1.15 -10.60
CA ILE A 275 -33.13 -0.32 -11.79
C ILE A 275 -31.90 -0.80 -12.57
N VAL A 276 -32.14 -1.44 -13.70
CA VAL A 276 -31.09 -1.95 -14.59
C VAL A 276 -30.65 -0.83 -15.51
N ALA A 277 -29.42 -0.35 -15.33
CA ALA A 277 -29.00 0.91 -15.90
C ALA A 277 -27.60 0.84 -16.53
N GLY A 278 -27.58 0.82 -17.87
CA GLY A 278 -26.34 0.79 -18.65
C GLY A 278 -25.46 2.04 -18.43
N PRO A 279 -24.20 2.02 -18.88
CA PRO A 279 -23.31 3.17 -18.79
C PRO A 279 -23.92 4.40 -19.49
N GLY A 280 -23.83 5.58 -18.86
CA GLY A 280 -24.33 6.83 -19.45
C GLY A 280 -25.85 7.01 -19.43
N SER A 281 -26.60 6.15 -18.74
CA SER A 281 -28.07 6.23 -18.60
C SER A 281 -28.59 7.19 -17.54
N GLY A 282 -27.68 7.76 -16.73
CA GLY A 282 -28.03 8.72 -15.68
C GLY A 282 -28.37 8.08 -14.32
N LYS A 283 -27.83 6.89 -14.00
CA LYS A 283 -27.95 6.19 -12.71
C LYS A 283 -28.02 7.11 -11.49
N THR A 284 -26.94 7.83 -11.23
CA THR A 284 -26.82 8.74 -10.08
C THR A 284 -27.85 9.85 -10.12
N SER A 285 -28.18 10.39 -11.31
CA SER A 285 -29.22 11.42 -11.43
C SER A 285 -30.62 10.91 -11.11
N THR A 286 -30.91 9.67 -11.47
CA THR A 286 -32.17 8.99 -11.13
C THR A 286 -32.25 8.71 -9.63
N LEU A 287 -31.14 8.29 -9.01
CA LEU A 287 -31.06 8.09 -7.55
C LEU A 287 -31.27 9.39 -6.77
N ILE A 288 -30.59 10.48 -7.16
CA ILE A 288 -30.82 11.81 -6.60
C ILE A 288 -32.28 12.25 -6.75
N GLY A 289 -32.85 12.06 -7.96
CA GLY A 289 -34.27 12.37 -8.22
C GLY A 289 -35.23 11.53 -7.38
N ARG A 290 -34.89 10.27 -7.07
CA ARG A 290 -35.65 9.40 -6.18
C ARG A 290 -35.66 9.95 -4.75
N ILE A 291 -34.49 10.35 -4.23
CA ILE A 291 -34.39 10.95 -2.89
C ILE A 291 -35.18 12.26 -2.84
N GLU A 292 -35.01 13.14 -3.84
CA GLU A 292 -35.78 14.38 -3.95
C GLU A 292 -37.29 14.10 -3.93
N HIS A 293 -37.76 13.14 -4.73
CA HIS A 293 -39.17 12.76 -4.77
C HIS A 293 -39.68 12.24 -3.41
N MET A 294 -38.92 11.39 -2.72
CA MET A 294 -39.31 10.90 -1.39
C MET A 294 -39.43 12.03 -0.37
N VAL A 295 -38.47 12.95 -0.33
CA VAL A 295 -38.44 14.04 0.65
C VAL A 295 -39.46 15.11 0.33
N ASN A 296 -39.51 15.59 -0.92
CA ASN A 296 -40.32 16.75 -1.30
C ASN A 296 -41.75 16.41 -1.71
N VAL A 297 -41.99 15.21 -2.26
CA VAL A 297 -43.32 14.81 -2.75
C VAL A 297 -43.99 13.84 -1.77
N ARG A 298 -43.27 12.80 -1.32
CA ARG A 298 -43.82 11.80 -0.38
C ARG A 298 -43.68 12.22 1.09
N ASN A 299 -43.04 13.34 1.38
CA ASN A 299 -42.83 13.87 2.75
C ASN A 299 -42.12 12.88 3.69
N VAL A 300 -41.21 12.07 3.16
CA VAL A 300 -40.38 11.17 3.97
C VAL A 300 -39.33 12.00 4.73
N PRO A 301 -39.20 11.83 6.07
CA PRO A 301 -38.12 12.46 6.83
C PRO A 301 -36.74 11.99 6.33
N PRO A 302 -35.79 12.90 6.02
CA PRO A 302 -34.48 12.53 5.48
C PRO A 302 -33.70 11.52 6.35
N ARG A 303 -33.81 11.62 7.68
CA ARG A 303 -33.22 10.67 8.63
C ARG A 303 -33.67 9.22 8.46
N HIS A 304 -34.80 8.96 7.80
CA HIS A 304 -35.28 7.60 7.53
C HIS A 304 -34.78 7.00 6.21
N ILE A 305 -33.90 7.72 5.51
CA ILE A 305 -33.34 7.32 4.22
C ILE A 305 -31.84 7.02 4.41
N LEU A 306 -31.44 5.81 4.03
CA LEU A 306 -30.04 5.39 3.96
C LEU A 306 -29.64 5.22 2.49
N ALA A 307 -28.64 5.96 2.03
CA ALA A 307 -28.05 5.80 0.71
C ALA A 307 -26.65 5.18 0.82
N LEU A 308 -26.49 3.98 0.26
CA LEU A 308 -25.25 3.21 0.29
C LEU A 308 -24.57 3.23 -1.07
N THR A 309 -23.28 3.52 -1.09
CA THR A 309 -22.43 3.47 -2.27
C THR A 309 -21.26 2.50 -2.08
N PHE A 310 -20.60 2.12 -3.18
CA PHE A 310 -19.42 1.26 -3.13
C PHE A 310 -18.12 2.02 -2.79
N SER A 311 -18.00 3.31 -3.15
CA SER A 311 -16.78 4.10 -2.95
C SER A 311 -17.03 5.41 -2.19
N ARG A 312 -15.99 5.88 -1.48
CA ARG A 312 -16.02 7.16 -0.75
C ARG A 312 -16.30 8.34 -1.69
N LYS A 313 -15.64 8.39 -2.85
CA LYS A 313 -15.90 9.41 -3.89
C LYS A 313 -17.37 9.45 -4.33
N ALA A 314 -17.98 8.29 -4.56
CA ALA A 314 -19.40 8.23 -4.95
C ALA A 314 -20.32 8.69 -3.80
N ALA A 315 -19.98 8.39 -2.55
CA ALA A 315 -20.71 8.91 -1.39
C ALA A 315 -20.62 10.44 -1.31
N GLN A 316 -19.41 10.99 -1.42
CA GLN A 316 -19.18 12.44 -1.35
C GLN A 316 -19.86 13.19 -2.51
N GLU A 317 -19.71 12.72 -3.74
CA GLU A 317 -20.37 13.31 -4.92
C GLU A 317 -21.90 13.27 -4.80
N MET A 318 -22.44 12.18 -4.22
CA MET A 318 -23.87 12.07 -3.96
C MET A 318 -24.33 13.07 -2.89
N GLU A 319 -23.60 13.20 -1.79
CA GLU A 319 -23.89 14.18 -0.74
C GLU A 319 -23.87 15.62 -1.27
N GLU A 320 -22.85 15.98 -2.06
CA GLU A 320 -22.71 17.28 -2.71
C GLU A 320 -23.84 17.57 -3.70
N ARG A 321 -24.32 16.55 -4.44
CA ARG A 321 -25.46 16.71 -5.34
C ARG A 321 -26.76 16.84 -4.59
N LEU A 322 -26.93 16.12 -3.47
CA LEU A 322 -28.14 16.22 -2.64
C LEU A 322 -28.23 17.57 -1.95
N SER A 323 -27.11 18.14 -1.48
CA SER A 323 -27.09 19.48 -0.86
C SER A 323 -27.50 20.59 -1.81
N GLN A 324 -27.30 20.41 -3.11
CA GLN A 324 -27.76 21.36 -4.13
C GLN A 324 -29.26 21.26 -4.44
N VAL A 325 -29.91 20.12 -4.13
CA VAL A 325 -31.30 19.84 -4.52
C VAL A 325 -32.26 19.88 -3.33
N LEU A 326 -31.79 19.50 -2.14
CA LEU A 326 -32.58 19.48 -0.92
C LEU A 326 -32.34 20.75 -0.10
N THR A 327 -33.41 21.43 0.33
CA THR A 327 -33.34 22.61 1.21
C THR A 327 -33.50 22.26 2.69
N ARG A 328 -33.45 20.97 3.05
CA ARG A 328 -33.67 20.40 4.39
C ARG A 328 -32.44 19.59 4.82
N GLN A 329 -32.50 19.00 6.02
CA GLN A 329 -31.53 18.02 6.49
C GLN A 329 -31.27 16.94 5.42
N LEU A 330 -30.01 16.57 5.23
CA LEU A 330 -29.61 15.53 4.28
C LEU A 330 -29.90 14.13 4.83
N PRO A 331 -30.19 13.15 3.96
CA PRO A 331 -30.25 11.74 4.36
C PRO A 331 -28.85 11.22 4.71
N ARG A 332 -28.75 10.06 5.39
CA ARG A 332 -27.45 9.43 5.65
C ARG A 332 -26.92 8.83 4.35
N VAL A 333 -25.81 9.38 3.85
CA VAL A 333 -25.06 8.86 2.69
C VAL A 333 -23.77 8.24 3.21
N SER A 334 -23.50 6.98 2.87
CA SER A 334 -22.31 6.28 3.37
C SER A 334 -21.88 5.18 2.40
N THR A 335 -20.67 4.66 2.61
CA THR A 335 -20.28 3.35 2.06
C THR A 335 -20.72 2.23 2.99
N PHE A 336 -20.80 0.99 2.49
CA PHE A 336 -21.09 -0.17 3.35
C PHE A 336 -20.13 -0.28 4.55
N HIS A 337 -18.84 -0.11 4.32
CA HIS A 337 -17.82 -0.24 5.36
C HIS A 337 -17.90 0.88 6.40
N ALA A 338 -18.09 2.12 5.97
CA ALA A 338 -18.25 3.25 6.89
C ALA A 338 -19.52 3.09 7.75
N PHE A 339 -20.63 2.67 7.14
CA PHE A 339 -21.86 2.36 7.88
C PHE A 339 -21.64 1.24 8.92
N CYS A 340 -20.97 0.15 8.56
CA CYS A 340 -20.65 -0.93 9.50
C CYS A 340 -19.70 -0.47 10.61
N ALA A 341 -18.70 0.36 10.29
CA ALA A 341 -17.79 0.92 11.27
C ALA A 341 -18.55 1.77 12.29
N ASP A 342 -19.43 2.67 11.85
CA ASP A 342 -20.27 3.50 12.75
C ASP A 342 -21.13 2.65 13.67
N LEU A 343 -21.80 1.62 13.11
CA LEU A 343 -22.63 0.69 13.86
C LEU A 343 -21.81 -0.07 14.93
N LEU A 344 -20.60 -0.51 14.57
CA LEU A 344 -19.70 -1.21 15.47
C LEU A 344 -19.02 -0.28 16.49
N ARG A 345 -18.86 1.01 16.20
CA ARG A 345 -18.39 1.97 17.23
C ARG A 345 -19.42 2.12 18.35
N GLN A 346 -20.71 2.11 18.00
CA GLN A 346 -21.80 2.25 18.96
C GLN A 346 -22.07 0.95 19.75
N HIS A 347 -22.04 -0.21 19.07
CA HIS A 347 -22.50 -1.47 19.63
C HIS A 347 -21.45 -2.60 19.60
N GLY A 348 -20.20 -2.31 19.23
CA GLY A 348 -19.15 -3.32 18.99
C GLY A 348 -18.74 -4.11 20.23
N HIS A 349 -18.91 -3.55 21.43
CA HIS A 349 -18.66 -4.26 22.69
C HIS A 349 -19.52 -5.53 22.83
N LEU A 350 -20.72 -5.56 22.21
CA LEU A 350 -21.60 -6.74 22.19
C LEU A 350 -21.02 -7.90 21.36
N VAL A 351 -20.09 -7.61 20.45
CA VAL A 351 -19.42 -8.61 19.59
C VAL A 351 -17.91 -8.71 19.88
N GLY A 352 -17.46 -8.19 21.02
CA GLY A 352 -16.08 -8.34 21.50
C GLY A 352 -15.09 -7.31 20.97
N LEU A 353 -15.56 -6.18 20.42
CA LEU A 353 -14.70 -5.06 20.03
C LEU A 353 -14.55 -4.04 21.17
N ARG A 354 -13.40 -3.38 21.23
CA ARG A 354 -13.24 -2.18 22.07
C ARG A 354 -14.01 -1.01 21.46
N GLY A 355 -14.45 -0.03 22.26
CA GLY A 355 -15.12 1.17 21.73
C GLY A 355 -14.23 1.99 20.78
N ASP A 356 -12.92 1.95 21.04
CA ASP A 356 -11.86 2.60 20.28
C ASP A 356 -11.12 1.64 19.32
N PHE A 357 -11.71 0.48 18.96
CA PHE A 357 -11.05 -0.54 18.12
C PHE A 357 -10.30 0.02 16.89
N THR A 358 -9.15 -0.56 16.59
CA THR A 358 -8.35 -0.18 15.41
C THR A 358 -8.73 -1.06 14.22
N LEU A 359 -8.78 -0.45 13.03
CA LEU A 359 -9.01 -1.17 11.78
C LEU A 359 -7.68 -1.69 11.23
N ILE A 360 -7.48 -3.01 11.30
CA ILE A 360 -6.24 -3.66 10.87
C ILE A 360 -6.16 -3.75 9.35
N ASP A 361 -5.07 -3.23 8.77
CA ASP A 361 -4.81 -3.29 7.33
C ASP A 361 -4.03 -4.58 6.92
N GLU A 362 -3.80 -4.78 5.62
CA GLU A 362 -3.08 -5.97 5.13
C GLU A 362 -1.62 -6.02 5.60
N ALA A 363 -0.97 -4.87 5.78
CA ALA A 363 0.42 -4.79 6.22
C ALA A 363 0.55 -5.14 7.70
N GLU A 364 -0.33 -4.59 8.53
CA GLU A 364 -0.46 -4.92 9.95
C GLU A 364 -0.85 -6.39 10.14
N GLY A 365 -1.79 -6.88 9.33
CA GLY A 365 -2.16 -8.30 9.33
C GLY A 365 -0.96 -9.20 9.03
N TYR A 366 -0.07 -8.80 8.13
CA TYR A 366 1.17 -9.51 7.85
C TYR A 366 2.12 -9.51 9.06
N PHE A 367 2.27 -8.38 9.75
CA PHE A 367 3.11 -8.31 10.96
C PHE A 367 2.50 -9.11 12.12
N LEU A 368 1.18 -9.23 12.20
CA LEU A 368 0.49 -10.07 13.17
C LEU A 368 0.77 -11.56 12.88
N LEU A 369 0.62 -11.99 11.63
CA LEU A 369 0.99 -13.35 11.22
C LEU A 369 2.48 -13.64 11.48
N ARG A 370 3.36 -12.66 11.25
CA ARG A 370 4.80 -12.80 11.52
C ARG A 370 5.15 -12.96 12.99
N GLN A 371 4.49 -12.24 13.88
CA GLN A 371 4.68 -12.42 15.33
C GLN A 371 4.28 -13.82 15.77
N MET A 372 3.19 -14.34 15.19
CA MET A 372 2.66 -15.66 15.52
C MET A 372 3.35 -16.80 14.76
N ALA A 373 4.34 -16.49 13.90
CA ALA A 373 4.89 -17.47 13.00
C ALA A 373 5.56 -18.66 13.70
N ASN A 374 6.16 -18.45 14.87
CA ASN A 374 6.73 -19.52 15.69
C ASN A 374 5.67 -20.48 16.25
N SER A 375 4.40 -20.04 16.33
CA SER A 375 3.27 -20.86 16.76
C SER A 375 2.57 -21.58 15.59
N MET A 376 2.89 -21.24 14.35
CA MET A 376 2.32 -21.86 13.16
C MET A 376 3.04 -23.15 12.81
N ARG A 377 2.29 -24.17 12.38
CA ARG A 377 2.83 -25.42 11.86
C ARG A 377 2.57 -25.50 10.36
N LEU A 378 3.46 -24.91 9.57
CA LEU A 378 3.34 -24.86 8.11
C LEU A 378 4.26 -25.91 7.46
N LYS A 379 3.69 -26.79 6.65
CA LYS A 379 4.36 -27.80 5.83
C LYS A 379 4.23 -27.48 4.33
N HIS A 380 3.07 -26.99 3.88
CA HIS A 380 2.80 -26.74 2.48
C HIS A 380 3.10 -25.31 2.04
N TYR A 381 2.80 -24.32 2.88
CA TYR A 381 3.03 -22.91 2.60
C TYR A 381 4.26 -22.33 3.29
N ILE A 382 5.38 -23.05 3.16
CA ILE A 382 6.67 -22.66 3.74
C ILE A 382 7.76 -22.57 2.67
N LYS A 383 8.53 -21.48 2.72
CA LYS A 383 9.71 -21.27 1.88
C LYS A 383 10.88 -20.89 2.78
N LEU A 384 11.82 -21.82 3.02
CA LEU A 384 12.90 -21.61 4.00
C LEU A 384 13.76 -20.36 3.72
N SER A 385 13.91 -19.94 2.47
CA SER A 385 14.67 -18.73 2.12
C SER A 385 13.88 -17.42 2.31
N ALA A 386 12.59 -17.50 2.62
CA ALA A 386 11.68 -16.37 2.86
C ALA A 386 10.40 -16.90 3.56
N PRO A 387 10.45 -17.19 4.88
CA PRO A 387 9.38 -17.91 5.58
C PRO A 387 8.01 -17.21 5.51
N THR A 388 8.01 -15.87 5.44
CA THR A 388 6.79 -15.04 5.34
C THR A 388 6.21 -14.93 3.93
N PHE A 389 6.82 -15.60 2.94
CA PHE A 389 6.50 -15.42 1.51
C PHE A 389 5.00 -15.60 1.19
N TYR A 390 4.32 -16.52 1.88
CA TYR A 390 2.91 -16.84 1.62
C TYR A 390 1.91 -16.04 2.48
N PHE A 391 2.36 -15.24 3.45
CA PHE A 391 1.46 -14.50 4.35
C PHE A 391 0.53 -13.53 3.61
N PRO A 392 1.00 -12.72 2.64
CA PRO A 392 0.10 -11.87 1.87
C PRO A 392 -0.99 -12.67 1.12
N ASP A 393 -0.67 -13.87 0.65
CA ASP A 393 -1.65 -14.72 -0.04
C ASP A 393 -2.62 -15.37 0.95
N MET A 394 -2.18 -15.70 2.17
CA MET A 394 -3.04 -16.19 3.26
C MET A 394 -4.05 -15.12 3.70
N LEU A 395 -3.60 -13.88 3.89
CA LEU A 395 -4.48 -12.76 4.24
C LEU A 395 -5.52 -12.50 3.15
N LYS A 396 -5.15 -12.62 1.87
CA LYS A 396 -6.11 -12.55 0.76
C LYS A 396 -7.14 -13.68 0.80
N ALA A 397 -6.71 -14.90 1.11
CA ALA A 397 -7.63 -16.04 1.25
C ALA A 397 -8.59 -15.84 2.43
N ILE A 398 -8.09 -15.34 3.57
CA ILE A 398 -8.87 -15.00 4.77
C ILE A 398 -9.87 -13.87 4.46
N SER A 399 -9.41 -12.78 3.85
CA SER A 399 -10.28 -11.68 3.43
C SER A 399 -11.38 -12.18 2.49
N ARG A 400 -11.04 -13.07 1.56
CA ARG A 400 -12.04 -13.66 0.66
C ARG A 400 -13.03 -14.57 1.40
N ALA A 401 -12.59 -15.31 2.41
CA ALA A 401 -13.50 -16.09 3.25
C ALA A 401 -14.49 -15.17 4.00
N LYS A 402 -14.01 -14.05 4.54
CA LYS A 402 -14.85 -13.04 5.21
C LYS A 402 -15.85 -12.37 4.27
N ASP A 403 -15.45 -12.05 3.03
CA ASP A 403 -16.35 -11.53 1.99
C ASP A 403 -17.55 -12.47 1.72
N GLU A 404 -17.36 -13.77 1.94
CA GLU A 404 -18.38 -14.83 1.79
C GLU A 404 -19.08 -15.20 3.10
N LEU A 405 -18.78 -14.50 4.21
CA LEU A 405 -19.23 -14.79 5.58
C LEU A 405 -18.84 -16.19 6.09
N VAL A 406 -17.68 -16.68 5.68
CA VAL A 406 -17.12 -17.96 6.13
C VAL A 406 -16.25 -17.71 7.36
N THR A 407 -16.70 -18.23 8.51
CA THR A 407 -15.96 -18.17 9.79
C THR A 407 -14.75 -19.11 9.74
N PRO A 408 -13.77 -18.95 10.66
CA PRO A 408 -12.66 -19.89 10.77
C PRO A 408 -13.13 -21.35 10.96
N GLN A 409 -14.17 -21.55 11.78
CA GLN A 409 -14.72 -22.88 12.05
C GLN A 409 -15.36 -23.49 10.79
N GLU A 410 -16.06 -22.67 10.00
CA GLU A 410 -16.67 -23.14 8.75
C GLU A 410 -15.62 -23.43 7.68
N TYR A 411 -14.59 -22.59 7.59
CA TYR A 411 -13.44 -22.83 6.70
C TYR A 411 -12.74 -24.16 7.06
N GLU A 412 -12.50 -24.39 8.34
CA GLU A 412 -11.92 -25.64 8.84
C GLU A 412 -12.81 -26.84 8.52
N ARG A 413 -14.13 -26.72 8.70
CA ARG A 413 -15.10 -27.77 8.36
C ARG A 413 -15.05 -28.12 6.88
N LEU A 414 -14.99 -27.13 5.99
CA LEU A 414 -14.85 -27.35 4.54
C LEU A 414 -13.52 -28.03 4.19
N ALA A 415 -12.41 -27.56 4.77
CA ALA A 415 -11.09 -28.17 4.57
C ALA A 415 -11.02 -29.62 5.07
N ARG A 416 -11.62 -29.94 6.22
CA ARG A 416 -11.74 -31.31 6.74
C ARG A 416 -12.59 -32.19 5.83
N SER A 417 -13.70 -31.67 5.31
CA SER A 417 -14.52 -32.40 4.34
C SER A 417 -13.74 -32.74 3.06
N MET A 418 -12.88 -31.84 2.58
CA MET A 418 -11.99 -32.13 1.45
C MET A 418 -10.99 -33.24 1.79
N LEU A 419 -10.47 -33.24 3.02
CA LEU A 419 -9.52 -34.24 3.48
C LEU A 419 -10.17 -35.63 3.57
N ASP A 420 -11.36 -35.72 4.14
CA ASP A 420 -12.13 -36.97 4.24
C ASP A 420 -12.41 -37.54 2.84
N GLN A 421 -12.88 -36.69 1.91
CA GLN A 421 -13.11 -37.07 0.51
C GLN A 421 -11.82 -37.52 -0.19
N ALA A 422 -10.70 -36.85 0.05
CA ALA A 422 -9.42 -37.22 -0.52
C ALA A 422 -8.93 -38.59 -0.02
N GLN A 423 -9.16 -38.89 1.26
CA GLN A 423 -8.79 -40.18 1.87
C GLN A 423 -9.65 -41.34 1.36
N GLU A 424 -10.94 -41.10 1.09
CA GLU A 424 -11.85 -42.10 0.51
C GLU A 424 -11.48 -42.51 -0.92
N LEU A 425 -10.85 -41.62 -1.70
CA LEU A 425 -10.50 -41.85 -3.10
C LEU A 425 -9.31 -42.83 -3.30
N GLY A 426 -8.61 -43.24 -2.24
CA GLY A 426 -7.54 -44.25 -2.28
C GLY A 426 -6.23 -43.82 -2.95
N GLU A 427 -5.30 -44.78 -3.12
CA GLU A 427 -3.97 -44.56 -3.71
C GLU A 427 -4.06 -44.05 -5.17
N GLY A 428 -3.31 -43.00 -5.49
CA GLY A 428 -3.24 -42.38 -6.84
C GLY A 428 -3.77 -40.94 -6.95
N ASN A 429 -4.34 -40.38 -5.87
CA ASN A 429 -4.90 -39.01 -5.83
C ASN A 429 -4.09 -38.04 -4.96
N GLU A 430 -2.76 -38.13 -5.02
CA GLU A 430 -1.84 -37.32 -4.20
C GLU A 430 -2.07 -35.81 -4.34
N GLU A 431 -2.42 -35.32 -5.54
CA GLU A 431 -2.71 -33.89 -5.77
C GLU A 431 -3.96 -33.40 -5.02
N VAL A 432 -4.98 -34.25 -4.91
CA VAL A 432 -6.23 -33.94 -4.19
C VAL A 432 -5.97 -33.91 -2.68
N LEU A 433 -5.22 -34.90 -2.19
CA LEU A 433 -4.79 -34.95 -0.79
C LEU A 433 -3.95 -33.73 -0.42
N GLU A 434 -2.95 -33.36 -1.24
CA GLU A 434 -2.12 -32.17 -0.98
C GLU A 434 -2.95 -30.88 -0.99
N SER A 435 -3.98 -30.80 -1.85
CA SER A 435 -4.89 -29.65 -1.88
C SER A 435 -5.73 -29.53 -0.60
N ALA A 436 -6.21 -30.66 -0.07
CA ALA A 436 -6.95 -30.70 1.19
C ALA A 436 -6.06 -30.34 2.39
N GLU A 437 -4.84 -30.87 2.45
CA GLU A 437 -3.86 -30.53 3.49
C GLU A 437 -3.51 -29.03 3.47
N LYS A 438 -3.31 -28.45 2.28
CA LYS A 438 -3.13 -27.00 2.09
C LYS A 438 -4.30 -26.18 2.63
N ALA A 439 -5.54 -26.59 2.33
CA ALA A 439 -6.72 -25.90 2.83
C ALA A 439 -6.78 -25.92 4.37
N LEU A 440 -6.37 -27.03 4.99
CA LEU A 440 -6.33 -27.16 6.44
C LEU A 440 -5.27 -26.25 7.09
N GLU A 441 -4.10 -26.07 6.47
CA GLU A 441 -3.10 -25.10 6.94
C GLU A 441 -3.66 -23.68 6.96
N VAL A 442 -4.35 -23.28 5.89
CA VAL A 442 -4.97 -21.94 5.82
C VAL A 442 -6.05 -21.80 6.89
N ALA A 443 -6.82 -22.85 7.17
CA ALA A 443 -7.82 -22.85 8.25
C ALA A 443 -7.18 -22.59 9.63
N GLN A 444 -6.04 -23.24 9.92
CA GLN A 444 -5.31 -23.05 11.17
C GLN A 444 -4.76 -21.63 11.29
N VAL A 445 -4.19 -21.09 10.21
CA VAL A 445 -3.71 -19.70 10.18
C VAL A 445 -4.87 -18.72 10.36
N TYR A 446 -6.01 -18.96 9.71
CA TYR A 446 -7.20 -18.11 9.87
C TYR A 446 -7.69 -18.11 11.32
N ALA A 447 -7.77 -19.27 11.98
CA ALA A 447 -8.17 -19.35 13.38
C ALA A 447 -7.20 -18.59 14.31
N LEU A 448 -5.89 -18.74 14.10
CA LEU A 448 -4.87 -18.00 14.87
C LEU A 448 -4.99 -16.49 14.65
N TYR A 449 -5.16 -16.07 13.40
CA TYR A 449 -5.29 -14.66 13.05
C TYR A 449 -6.54 -14.01 13.69
N GLU A 450 -7.70 -14.68 13.63
CA GLU A 450 -8.91 -14.20 14.30
C GLU A 450 -8.78 -14.14 15.82
N ASP A 451 -8.16 -15.14 16.43
CA ASP A 451 -7.93 -15.14 17.87
C ASP A 451 -7.02 -13.98 18.31
N ALA A 452 -6.01 -13.64 17.50
CA ALA A 452 -5.15 -12.50 17.75
C ALA A 452 -5.88 -11.15 17.59
N LEU A 453 -6.77 -11.02 16.58
CA LEU A 453 -7.64 -9.84 16.45
C LEU A 453 -8.60 -9.71 17.64
N ALA A 454 -9.22 -10.82 18.05
CA ALA A 454 -10.15 -10.86 19.18
C ALA A 454 -9.47 -10.50 20.51
N ARG A 455 -8.25 -10.98 20.75
CA ARG A 455 -7.46 -10.60 21.94
C ARG A 455 -7.12 -9.11 21.99
N ARG A 456 -6.90 -8.49 20.83
CA ARG A 456 -6.71 -7.03 20.71
C ARG A 456 -8.04 -6.26 20.79
N GLY A 457 -9.18 -6.93 20.65
CA GLY A 457 -10.48 -6.29 20.45
C GLY A 457 -10.52 -5.36 19.23
N ASP A 458 -9.74 -5.71 18.20
CA ASP A 458 -9.62 -5.01 16.91
C ASP A 458 -10.30 -5.81 15.80
N CYS A 459 -10.51 -5.19 14.63
CA CYS A 459 -11.03 -5.90 13.46
C CYS A 459 -10.31 -5.46 12.19
N ASP A 460 -10.31 -6.30 11.15
CA ASP A 460 -9.84 -5.91 9.82
C ASP A 460 -11.00 -5.50 8.90
N PHE A 461 -10.68 -5.09 7.68
CA PHE A 461 -11.66 -4.56 6.72
C PHE A 461 -12.79 -5.56 6.38
N GLY A 462 -12.46 -6.84 6.17
CA GLY A 462 -13.46 -7.89 5.96
C GLY A 462 -14.29 -8.18 7.21
N GLY A 463 -13.68 -8.02 8.39
CA GLY A 463 -14.31 -8.20 9.70
C GLY A 463 -15.44 -7.21 9.96
N LEU A 464 -15.35 -5.96 9.45
CA LEU A 464 -16.42 -4.95 9.63
C LEU A 464 -17.80 -5.45 9.20
N LEU A 465 -17.90 -5.96 7.97
CA LEU A 465 -19.15 -6.48 7.41
C LEU A 465 -19.60 -7.73 8.17
N MET A 466 -18.67 -8.64 8.43
CA MET A 466 -18.96 -9.92 9.08
C MET A 466 -19.47 -9.74 10.52
N LEU A 467 -18.80 -8.89 11.30
CA LEU A 467 -19.19 -8.57 12.68
C LEU A 467 -20.48 -7.74 12.72
N ALA A 468 -20.70 -6.81 11.80
CA ALA A 468 -21.97 -6.08 11.71
C ALA A 468 -23.15 -7.02 11.40
N VAL A 469 -22.98 -7.96 10.46
CA VAL A 469 -24.00 -8.99 10.17
C VAL A 469 -24.23 -9.88 11.40
N ARG A 470 -23.18 -10.25 12.12
CA ARG A 470 -23.27 -11.03 13.35
C ARG A 470 -24.04 -10.28 14.43
N LEU A 471 -23.66 -9.03 14.70
CA LEU A 471 -24.33 -8.13 15.64
C LEU A 471 -25.84 -8.07 15.38
N LEU A 472 -26.24 -7.76 14.14
CA LEU A 472 -27.65 -7.63 13.78
C LEU A 472 -28.43 -8.95 13.84
N ARG A 473 -27.76 -10.10 13.74
CA ARG A 473 -28.40 -11.42 13.86
C ARG A 473 -28.51 -11.91 15.30
N GLU A 474 -27.49 -11.65 16.10
CA GLU A 474 -27.42 -12.10 17.50
C GLU A 474 -28.19 -11.16 18.45
N TYR A 475 -28.33 -9.88 18.10
CA TYR A 475 -28.98 -8.85 18.91
C TYR A 475 -30.16 -8.20 18.15
N PRO A 476 -31.37 -8.81 18.19
CA PRO A 476 -32.55 -8.33 17.46
C PRO A 476 -32.97 -6.90 17.81
N GLU A 477 -32.73 -6.44 19.03
CA GLU A 477 -33.05 -5.08 19.49
C GLU A 477 -32.29 -4.02 18.69
N VAL A 478 -31.00 -4.25 18.40
CA VAL A 478 -30.19 -3.36 17.57
C VAL A 478 -30.71 -3.38 16.14
N LEU A 479 -31.07 -4.56 15.62
CA LEU A 479 -31.65 -4.68 14.29
C LEU A 479 -32.99 -3.94 14.17
N GLU A 480 -33.87 -4.08 15.16
CA GLU A 480 -35.16 -3.38 15.19
C GLU A 480 -34.97 -1.87 15.21
N GLU A 481 -34.02 -1.35 15.98
CA GLU A 481 -33.65 0.07 15.97
C GLU A 481 -33.22 0.53 14.58
N GLN A 482 -32.28 -0.16 13.95
CA GLN A 482 -31.79 0.19 12.61
C GLN A 482 -32.90 0.10 11.55
N GLN A 483 -33.78 -0.91 11.64
CA GLN A 483 -34.91 -1.06 10.72
C GLN A 483 -36.03 -0.03 10.95
N GLN A 484 -36.22 0.45 12.17
CA GLN A 484 -37.18 1.53 12.48
C GLN A 484 -36.66 2.87 11.98
N LEU A 485 -35.35 3.10 12.15
CA LEU A 485 -34.66 4.28 11.66
C LEU A 485 -34.66 4.30 10.13
N TYR A 486 -34.10 3.30 9.46
CA TYR A 486 -33.95 3.27 8.00
C TYR A 486 -35.13 2.56 7.31
N GLN A 487 -36.16 3.33 7.00
CA GLN A 487 -37.38 2.85 6.33
C GLN A 487 -37.22 2.77 4.80
N HIS A 488 -36.21 3.43 4.24
CA HIS A 488 -35.88 3.41 2.83
C HIS A 488 -34.37 3.23 2.64
N ILE A 489 -33.97 2.17 1.95
CA ILE A 489 -32.56 1.87 1.68
C ILE A 489 -32.32 1.96 0.18
N LEU A 490 -31.41 2.85 -0.23
CA LEU A 490 -31.03 3.08 -1.61
C LEU A 490 -29.60 2.60 -1.82
N VAL A 491 -29.36 1.84 -2.88
CA VAL A 491 -28.01 1.33 -3.17
C VAL A 491 -27.61 1.67 -4.59
N ASP A 492 -26.45 2.32 -4.73
CA ASP A 492 -25.80 2.54 -6.03
C ASP A 492 -24.75 1.45 -6.32
N GLU A 493 -24.46 1.23 -7.60
CA GLU A 493 -23.49 0.23 -8.09
C GLU A 493 -23.69 -1.18 -7.49
N PHE A 494 -24.95 -1.64 -7.41
CA PHE A 494 -25.37 -2.89 -6.78
C PHE A 494 -24.61 -4.15 -7.27
N GLN A 495 -24.11 -4.13 -8.51
CA GLN A 495 -23.31 -5.22 -9.07
C GLN A 495 -21.95 -5.42 -8.38
N ASP A 496 -21.43 -4.42 -7.66
CA ASP A 496 -20.12 -4.49 -7.00
C ASP A 496 -20.18 -5.05 -5.58
N MET A 497 -21.38 -5.39 -5.09
CA MET A 497 -21.55 -5.92 -3.74
C MET A 497 -20.98 -7.33 -3.62
N ASN A 498 -20.21 -7.58 -2.56
CA ASN A 498 -19.86 -8.94 -2.15
C ASN A 498 -21.03 -9.61 -1.40
N ARG A 499 -20.91 -10.91 -1.13
CA ARG A 499 -21.95 -11.68 -0.43
C ARG A 499 -22.25 -11.13 0.96
N ALA A 500 -21.22 -10.74 1.72
CA ALA A 500 -21.39 -10.14 3.05
C ALA A 500 -22.25 -8.86 3.01
N SER A 501 -21.99 -7.95 2.07
CA SER A 501 -22.77 -6.73 1.85
C SER A 501 -24.21 -7.05 1.42
N GLY A 502 -24.40 -8.06 0.55
CA GLY A 502 -25.73 -8.52 0.14
C GLY A 502 -26.54 -9.08 1.30
N VAL A 503 -25.93 -9.89 2.16
CA VAL A 503 -26.57 -10.41 3.37
C VAL A 503 -26.92 -9.28 4.33
N LEU A 504 -26.01 -8.34 4.57
CA LEU A 504 -26.27 -7.16 5.40
C LEU A 504 -27.47 -6.37 4.88
N LEU A 505 -27.52 -6.10 3.57
CA LEU A 505 -28.63 -5.39 2.93
C LEU A 505 -29.95 -6.13 3.14
N ARG A 506 -29.98 -7.45 2.98
CA ARG A 506 -31.20 -8.26 3.22
C ARG A 506 -31.65 -8.22 4.68
N VAL A 507 -30.70 -8.29 5.62
CA VAL A 507 -30.99 -8.18 7.06
C VAL A 507 -31.60 -6.81 7.38
N LEU A 508 -31.01 -5.72 6.88
CA LEU A 508 -31.52 -4.36 7.08
C LEU A 508 -32.86 -4.11 6.35
N ALA A 509 -33.06 -4.67 5.17
CA ALA A 509 -34.29 -4.50 4.40
C ALA A 509 -35.52 -5.12 5.07
N GLY A 510 -35.31 -6.20 5.82
CA GLY A 510 -36.35 -6.99 6.48
C GLY A 510 -37.35 -7.61 5.49
N GLY A 511 -38.40 -8.25 6.02
CA GLY A 511 -39.42 -8.93 5.21
C GLY A 511 -40.29 -8.00 4.35
N ALA A 512 -40.22 -6.68 4.57
CA ALA A 512 -40.99 -5.68 3.82
C ALA A 512 -40.30 -5.24 2.51
N GLY A 513 -39.05 -5.65 2.25
CA GLY A 513 -38.37 -5.36 0.99
C GLY A 513 -38.15 -3.87 0.74
N ARG A 514 -37.63 -3.13 1.72
CA ARG A 514 -37.53 -1.65 1.70
C ARG A 514 -36.39 -1.09 0.82
N VAL A 515 -35.94 -1.87 -0.15
CA VAL A 515 -34.73 -1.59 -0.94
C VAL A 515 -35.07 -1.00 -2.31
N TRP A 516 -34.23 -0.08 -2.78
CA TRP A 516 -34.27 0.42 -4.14
C TRP A 516 -32.82 0.47 -4.63
N VAL A 517 -32.49 -0.36 -5.62
CA VAL A 517 -31.10 -0.56 -6.03
C VAL A 517 -30.91 -0.21 -7.50
N VAL A 518 -29.73 0.30 -7.84
CA VAL A 518 -29.32 0.60 -9.22
C VAL A 518 -28.07 -0.20 -9.55
N GLY A 519 -28.05 -0.84 -10.71
CA GLY A 519 -26.86 -1.58 -11.13
C GLY A 519 -26.85 -2.02 -12.59
N ASP A 520 -25.69 -2.53 -13.01
CA ASP A 520 -25.47 -3.13 -14.33
C ASP A 520 -24.53 -4.34 -14.23
N ALA A 521 -25.04 -5.53 -14.55
CA ALA A 521 -24.30 -6.78 -14.42
C ALA A 521 -23.05 -6.78 -15.32
N ASN A 522 -23.09 -6.04 -16.43
CA ASN A 522 -21.99 -5.92 -17.39
C ASN A 522 -20.83 -5.04 -16.89
N GLN A 523 -20.99 -4.39 -15.73
CA GLN A 523 -19.98 -3.54 -15.10
C GLN A 523 -19.43 -4.13 -13.79
N ALA A 524 -19.71 -5.40 -13.50
CA ALA A 524 -19.17 -6.12 -12.35
C ALA A 524 -17.69 -6.49 -12.58
N ILE A 525 -16.78 -5.58 -12.19
CA ILE A 525 -15.33 -5.74 -12.42
C ILE A 525 -14.53 -6.05 -11.15
N TYR A 526 -15.18 -6.07 -9.98
CA TYR A 526 -14.54 -6.35 -8.69
C TYR A 526 -14.74 -7.79 -8.22
N GLY A 527 -14.83 -8.76 -9.14
CA GLY A 527 -15.06 -10.17 -8.80
C GLY A 527 -13.98 -10.76 -7.88
N PHE A 528 -12.76 -10.24 -7.95
CA PHE A 528 -11.67 -10.59 -7.03
C PHE A 528 -11.94 -10.15 -5.57
N ARG A 529 -12.86 -9.21 -5.32
CA ARG A 529 -13.36 -8.78 -3.99
C ARG A 529 -14.74 -9.36 -3.63
N GLY A 530 -15.18 -10.41 -4.32
CA GLY A 530 -16.46 -11.06 -4.03
C GLY A 530 -17.66 -10.49 -4.78
N ALA A 531 -17.49 -9.43 -5.57
CA ALA A 531 -18.58 -8.90 -6.40
C ALA A 531 -19.06 -9.95 -7.40
N SER A 532 -20.37 -10.09 -7.58
CA SER A 532 -20.94 -11.06 -8.51
C SER A 532 -22.04 -10.44 -9.37
N PRO A 533 -22.01 -10.62 -10.71
CA PRO A 533 -23.14 -10.30 -11.58
C PRO A 533 -24.44 -11.00 -11.15
N ALA A 534 -24.33 -12.13 -10.44
CA ALA A 534 -25.46 -12.89 -9.92
C ALA A 534 -26.35 -12.08 -8.97
N ASN A 535 -25.81 -11.06 -8.29
CA ASN A 535 -26.61 -10.17 -7.43
C ASN A 535 -27.76 -9.52 -8.23
N ILE A 536 -27.50 -9.15 -9.49
CA ILE A 536 -28.51 -8.53 -10.35
C ILE A 536 -29.50 -9.58 -10.87
N SER A 537 -29.00 -10.73 -11.36
CA SER A 537 -29.88 -11.75 -11.95
C SER A 537 -30.75 -12.47 -10.92
N GLN A 538 -30.30 -12.57 -9.67
CA GLN A 538 -31.02 -13.22 -8.57
C GLN A 538 -31.84 -12.25 -7.70
N PHE A 539 -31.89 -10.95 -8.05
CA PHE A 539 -32.54 -9.94 -7.21
C PHE A 539 -34.02 -10.24 -6.92
N GLU A 540 -34.77 -10.73 -7.90
CA GLU A 540 -36.20 -11.09 -7.73
C GLU A 540 -36.39 -12.29 -6.78
N HIS A 541 -35.41 -13.20 -6.75
CA HIS A 541 -35.41 -14.32 -5.80
C HIS A 541 -35.14 -13.82 -4.37
N ASP A 542 -34.18 -12.91 -4.22
CA ASP A 542 -33.79 -12.34 -2.93
C ASP A 542 -34.85 -11.38 -2.35
N PHE A 543 -35.57 -10.68 -3.23
CA PHE A 543 -36.64 -9.73 -2.87
C PHE A 543 -37.91 -10.03 -3.67
N PRO A 544 -38.73 -11.01 -3.21
CA PRO A 544 -39.97 -11.39 -3.90
C PRO A 544 -40.92 -10.19 -4.07
N GLY A 545 -41.47 -10.05 -5.27
CA GLY A 545 -42.35 -8.91 -5.62
C GLY A 545 -41.60 -7.64 -6.06
N ALA A 546 -40.28 -7.73 -6.29
CA ALA A 546 -39.48 -6.63 -6.78
C ALA A 546 -39.93 -6.12 -8.16
N VAL A 547 -39.94 -4.79 -8.30
CA VAL A 547 -40.17 -4.13 -9.59
C VAL A 547 -38.84 -3.94 -10.31
N ILE A 548 -38.70 -4.53 -11.51
CA ILE A 548 -37.49 -4.40 -12.33
C ILE A 548 -37.75 -3.43 -13.49
N LEU A 549 -36.99 -2.34 -13.57
CA LEU A 549 -37.16 -1.30 -14.58
C LEU A 549 -35.84 -1.01 -15.33
N PRO A 550 -35.86 -0.89 -16.67
CA PRO A 550 -34.67 -0.52 -17.43
C PRO A 550 -34.50 0.99 -17.60
N LEU A 551 -33.26 1.49 -17.55
CA LEU A 551 -32.89 2.82 -18.06
C LEU A 551 -32.23 2.69 -19.44
N SER A 552 -33.05 2.78 -20.49
CA SER A 552 -32.64 2.47 -21.86
C SER A 552 -32.04 3.63 -22.66
N ARG A 553 -32.05 4.88 -22.17
CA ARG A 553 -31.50 6.03 -22.92
C ARG A 553 -30.07 6.35 -22.49
N ASN A 554 -29.14 6.42 -23.44
CA ASN A 554 -27.75 6.83 -23.20
C ASN A 554 -27.56 8.30 -23.63
N TYR A 555 -27.20 9.14 -22.67
CA TYR A 555 -27.00 10.58 -22.85
C TYR A 555 -25.53 10.97 -23.07
N ARG A 556 -24.61 10.02 -22.87
CA ARG A 556 -23.16 10.23 -22.77
C ARG A 556 -22.47 10.02 -24.11
N SER A 557 -22.60 8.82 -24.67
CA SER A 557 -21.76 8.34 -25.76
C SER A 557 -22.43 8.55 -27.12
N ARG A 558 -21.62 8.66 -28.17
CA ARG A 558 -22.10 8.73 -29.56
C ARG A 558 -22.70 7.37 -30.00
N PRO A 559 -23.61 7.36 -31.00
CA PRO A 559 -24.25 6.14 -31.50
C PRO A 559 -23.27 5.01 -31.85
N ASP A 560 -22.12 5.30 -32.46
CA ASP A 560 -21.17 4.26 -32.88
C ASP A 560 -20.50 3.55 -31.70
N LEU A 561 -20.17 4.30 -30.65
CA LEU A 561 -19.63 3.76 -29.40
C LEU A 561 -20.67 2.89 -28.68
N ILE A 562 -21.95 3.26 -28.75
CA ILE A 562 -23.05 2.49 -28.16
C ILE A 562 -23.27 1.20 -28.96
N SER A 563 -23.32 1.28 -30.29
CA SER A 563 -23.41 0.11 -31.17
C SER A 563 -22.27 -0.87 -30.93
N LEU A 564 -21.06 -0.35 -30.73
CA LEU A 564 -19.89 -1.14 -30.39
C LEU A 564 -20.02 -1.87 -29.06
N ALA A 565 -20.40 -1.13 -28.03
CA ALA A 565 -20.59 -1.68 -26.70
C ALA A 565 -21.71 -2.73 -26.68
N GLU A 566 -22.81 -2.51 -27.39
CA GLU A 566 -23.90 -3.47 -27.54
C GLU A 566 -23.48 -4.72 -28.31
N ALA A 567 -22.73 -4.59 -29.41
CA ALA A 567 -22.21 -5.73 -30.16
C ALA A 567 -21.27 -6.59 -29.31
N PHE A 568 -20.37 -5.95 -28.55
CA PHE A 568 -19.49 -6.64 -27.62
C PHE A 568 -20.28 -7.35 -26.50
N ARG A 569 -21.24 -6.65 -25.88
CA ARG A 569 -22.12 -7.19 -24.83
C ARG A 569 -22.85 -8.44 -25.32
N CYS A 570 -23.52 -8.36 -26.48
CA CYS A 570 -24.24 -9.48 -27.08
C CYS A 570 -23.34 -10.62 -27.59
N THR A 571 -22.02 -10.45 -27.64
CA THR A 571 -21.10 -11.52 -28.02
C THR A 571 -20.49 -12.22 -26.81
N TYR A 572 -20.08 -11.45 -25.80
CA TYR A 572 -19.25 -11.96 -24.70
C TYR A 572 -19.90 -11.95 -23.31
N LEU A 573 -20.91 -11.10 -23.08
CA LEU A 573 -21.52 -10.94 -21.76
C LEU A 573 -22.94 -11.50 -21.70
N GLU A 574 -23.74 -11.24 -22.74
CA GLU A 574 -25.15 -11.60 -22.81
C GLU A 574 -25.49 -12.20 -24.20
N PRO A 575 -24.94 -13.37 -24.56
CA PRO A 575 -25.03 -13.95 -25.91
C PRO A 575 -26.45 -14.30 -26.38
N GLU A 576 -27.39 -14.45 -25.44
CA GLU A 576 -28.79 -14.76 -25.73
C GLU A 576 -29.63 -13.50 -26.05
N GLN A 577 -29.07 -12.31 -25.91
CA GLN A 577 -29.78 -11.05 -26.11
C GLN A 577 -29.44 -10.38 -27.44
N ILE A 578 -30.40 -9.61 -27.98
CA ILE A 578 -30.25 -8.86 -29.22
C ILE A 578 -29.76 -7.42 -28.91
N PRO A 579 -28.92 -6.81 -29.77
CA PRO A 579 -28.53 -5.40 -29.64
C PRO A 579 -29.74 -4.45 -29.63
N GLY A 580 -29.68 -3.36 -28.85
CA GLY A 580 -30.69 -2.29 -28.87
C GLY A 580 -31.31 -1.95 -27.51
N LYS A 581 -30.79 -2.49 -26.41
CA LYS A 581 -31.23 -2.14 -25.04
C LYS A 581 -30.86 -0.71 -24.66
N ASN A 582 -29.74 -0.21 -25.18
CA ASN A 582 -29.25 1.15 -25.00
C ASN A 582 -29.48 1.99 -26.26
N GLN A 583 -30.29 3.04 -26.15
CA GLN A 583 -30.68 3.92 -27.25
C GLN A 583 -29.90 5.24 -27.15
N PRO A 584 -29.18 5.65 -28.21
CA PRO A 584 -28.45 6.92 -28.22
C PRO A 584 -29.41 8.11 -28.21
N VAL A 585 -29.14 9.09 -27.36
CA VAL A 585 -29.81 10.40 -27.39
C VAL A 585 -29.05 11.40 -28.27
N ARG A 586 -27.72 11.28 -28.35
CA ARG A 586 -26.87 12.14 -29.18
C ARG A 586 -27.03 11.82 -30.66
N SER A 587 -27.26 12.84 -31.49
CA SER A 587 -27.12 12.74 -32.94
C SER A 587 -25.64 12.77 -33.33
N ALA A 588 -25.23 11.97 -34.32
CA ALA A 588 -23.88 12.00 -34.86
C ALA A 588 -23.88 12.22 -36.39
N PRO A 589 -22.92 13.01 -36.92
CA PRO A 589 -22.58 13.02 -38.33
C PRO A 589 -22.15 11.63 -38.84
N LEU A 590 -22.07 11.44 -40.16
CA LEU A 590 -21.53 10.24 -40.82
C LEU A 590 -19.98 10.16 -40.75
N GLU A 591 -19.39 10.47 -39.60
CA GLU A 591 -17.94 10.38 -39.36
C GLU A 591 -17.60 9.13 -38.54
N ALA A 592 -16.39 8.58 -38.72
CA ALA A 592 -15.90 7.46 -37.93
C ALA A 592 -15.28 7.94 -36.60
N TYR A 593 -15.81 7.45 -35.48
CA TYR A 593 -15.39 7.83 -34.13
C TYR A 593 -14.61 6.74 -33.38
N VAL A 594 -14.49 5.55 -33.99
CA VAL A 594 -13.71 4.42 -33.48
C VAL A 594 -12.53 4.19 -34.41
N THR A 595 -11.33 4.13 -33.83
CA THR A 595 -10.08 3.86 -34.55
C THR A 595 -9.48 2.55 -34.08
N LEU A 596 -9.13 1.67 -35.01
CA LEU A 596 -8.33 0.48 -34.77
C LEU A 596 -6.95 0.67 -35.41
N ALA A 597 -5.93 0.84 -34.58
CA ALA A 597 -4.56 1.07 -35.02
C ALA A 597 -3.67 -0.16 -34.78
N ARG A 598 -2.81 -0.46 -35.76
CA ARG A 598 -1.82 -1.54 -35.69
C ARG A 598 -0.40 -0.98 -35.83
N ALA A 599 0.51 -1.46 -34.98
CA ALA A 599 1.95 -1.18 -35.06
C ALA A 599 2.78 -2.47 -35.19
N LYS A 600 4.02 -2.34 -35.68
CA LYS A 600 4.95 -3.46 -35.85
C LYS A 600 5.51 -3.97 -34.52
N ASP A 601 5.90 -3.09 -33.62
CA ASP A 601 6.42 -3.39 -32.28
C ASP A 601 5.94 -2.37 -31.23
N GLU A 602 6.15 -2.68 -29.94
CA GLU A 602 5.70 -1.89 -28.80
C GLU A 602 6.17 -0.42 -28.85
N PRO A 603 7.44 -0.10 -29.21
CA PRO A 603 7.85 1.30 -29.41
C PRO A 603 7.07 2.01 -30.52
N GLY A 604 6.77 1.30 -31.61
CA GLY A 604 5.95 1.84 -32.70
C GLY A 604 4.52 2.19 -32.27
N GLU A 605 3.93 1.38 -31.40
CA GLU A 605 2.61 1.63 -30.80
C GLU A 605 2.64 2.90 -29.92
N LEU A 606 3.68 3.06 -29.09
CA LEU A 606 3.83 4.24 -28.22
C LEU A 606 3.98 5.54 -29.02
N ALA A 607 4.81 5.53 -30.07
CA ALA A 607 4.99 6.69 -30.93
C ALA A 607 3.71 7.06 -31.68
N GLY A 608 2.95 6.06 -32.17
CA GLY A 608 1.65 6.31 -32.81
C GLY A 608 0.61 6.93 -31.86
N ILE A 609 0.59 6.52 -30.59
CA ILE A 609 -0.25 7.15 -29.56
C ILE A 609 0.15 8.62 -29.35
N ILE A 610 1.45 8.90 -29.23
CA ILE A 610 1.97 10.26 -29.05
C ILE A 610 1.58 11.15 -30.24
N GLU A 611 1.72 10.66 -31.46
CA GLU A 611 1.35 11.41 -32.67
C GLU A 611 -0.15 11.67 -32.75
N ASP A 612 -0.99 10.69 -32.42
CA ASP A 612 -2.45 10.87 -32.41
C ASP A 612 -2.89 11.87 -31.33
N ILE A 613 -2.30 11.82 -30.13
CA ILE A 613 -2.53 12.82 -29.06
C ILE A 613 -2.23 14.24 -29.57
N GLN A 614 -1.08 14.43 -30.22
CA GLN A 614 -0.72 15.72 -30.81
C GLN A 614 -1.66 16.12 -31.96
N HIS A 615 -2.18 15.15 -32.71
CA HIS A 615 -3.20 15.39 -33.72
C HIS A 615 -4.53 15.84 -33.10
N LYS A 616 -5.03 15.18 -32.05
CA LYS A 616 -6.23 15.59 -31.31
C LYS A 616 -6.07 16.96 -30.67
N ARG A 617 -4.87 17.30 -30.19
CA ARG A 617 -4.56 18.64 -29.67
C ARG A 617 -4.75 19.72 -30.74
N ARG A 618 -4.30 19.45 -31.98
CA ARG A 618 -4.52 20.34 -33.14
C ARG A 618 -5.99 20.42 -33.56
N GLN A 619 -6.81 19.42 -33.23
CA GLN A 619 -8.27 19.42 -33.46
C GLN A 619 -9.06 20.17 -32.37
N GLY A 620 -8.39 20.70 -31.33
CA GLY A 620 -9.01 21.53 -30.29
C GLY A 620 -9.33 20.82 -28.98
N TYR A 621 -8.93 19.56 -28.80
CA TYR A 621 -9.05 18.87 -27.51
C TYR A 621 -7.93 19.30 -26.55
N ASP A 622 -8.26 19.51 -25.28
CA ASP A 622 -7.30 19.71 -24.20
C ASP A 622 -6.67 18.38 -23.75
N PHE A 623 -5.52 18.43 -23.08
CA PHE A 623 -4.87 17.22 -22.60
C PHE A 623 -5.72 16.50 -21.55
N LYS A 624 -6.43 17.25 -20.70
CA LYS A 624 -7.41 16.71 -19.75
C LYS A 624 -8.59 15.99 -20.39
N ASP A 625 -8.85 16.23 -21.68
CA ASP A 625 -9.89 15.53 -22.42
C ASP A 625 -9.44 14.14 -22.90
N MET A 626 -8.15 13.82 -22.76
CA MET A 626 -7.51 12.63 -23.31
C MET A 626 -7.08 11.67 -22.21
N MET A 627 -7.44 10.40 -22.39
CA MET A 627 -7.26 9.36 -21.38
C MET A 627 -6.66 8.08 -21.96
N ILE A 628 -5.64 7.51 -21.33
CA ILE A 628 -5.03 6.23 -21.73
C ILE A 628 -5.32 5.13 -20.71
N LEU A 629 -6.11 4.14 -21.11
CA LEU A 629 -6.55 3.00 -20.29
C LEU A 629 -5.72 1.75 -20.56
N CYS A 630 -4.91 1.38 -19.56
CA CYS A 630 -4.02 0.23 -19.63
C CYS A 630 -4.60 -0.98 -18.89
N ARG A 631 -4.31 -2.20 -19.35
CA ARG A 631 -4.71 -3.42 -18.61
C ARG A 631 -3.86 -3.63 -17.36
N THR A 632 -2.59 -3.24 -17.39
CA THR A 632 -1.63 -3.49 -16.28
C THR A 632 -0.92 -2.20 -15.86
N ARG A 633 -0.51 -2.12 -14.58
CA ARG A 633 0.25 -0.98 -14.04
C ARG A 633 1.59 -0.80 -14.75
N SER A 634 2.30 -1.90 -15.04
CA SER A 634 3.57 -1.85 -15.78
C SER A 634 3.41 -1.24 -17.17
N GLN A 635 2.30 -1.50 -17.86
CA GLN A 635 2.00 -0.85 -19.14
C GLN A 635 1.75 0.67 -18.95
N ALA A 636 0.98 1.05 -17.92
CA ALA A 636 0.73 2.45 -17.60
C ALA A 636 2.02 3.22 -17.29
N GLN A 637 2.91 2.65 -16.47
CA GLN A 637 4.22 3.24 -16.14
C GLN A 637 5.07 3.47 -17.40
N LYS A 638 5.17 2.46 -18.28
CA LYS A 638 5.92 2.59 -19.55
C LYS A 638 5.38 3.69 -20.46
N ILE A 639 4.04 3.77 -20.60
CA ILE A 639 3.41 4.82 -21.41
C ILE A 639 3.63 6.19 -20.79
N THR A 640 3.45 6.31 -19.46
CA THR A 640 3.68 7.56 -18.73
C THR A 640 5.09 8.06 -18.95
N ARG A 641 6.09 7.18 -18.83
CA ARG A 641 7.49 7.51 -19.11
C ARG A 641 7.69 8.00 -20.54
N ALA A 642 7.14 7.29 -21.53
CA ALA A 642 7.23 7.70 -22.93
C ALA A 642 6.58 9.06 -23.22
N LEU A 643 5.47 9.40 -22.54
CA LEU A 643 4.84 10.72 -22.64
C LEU A 643 5.73 11.82 -22.04
N LEU A 644 6.29 11.58 -20.85
CA LEU A 644 7.20 12.52 -20.19
C LEU A 644 8.45 12.78 -21.04
N ASP A 645 9.07 11.72 -21.58
CA ASP A 645 10.25 11.82 -22.46
C ASP A 645 9.92 12.56 -23.77
N ALA A 646 8.67 12.51 -24.23
CA ALA A 646 8.17 13.27 -25.39
C ALA A 646 7.75 14.71 -25.04
N GLY A 647 7.90 15.15 -23.79
CA GLY A 647 7.52 16.49 -23.33
C GLY A 647 6.01 16.73 -23.26
N LEU A 648 5.21 15.67 -23.17
CA LEU A 648 3.75 15.78 -23.02
C LEU A 648 3.37 15.84 -21.53
N PRO A 649 2.43 16.71 -21.13
CA PRO A 649 2.08 16.89 -19.73
C PRO A 649 1.32 15.68 -19.20
N THR A 650 1.93 14.97 -18.25
CA THR A 650 1.33 13.85 -17.51
C THR A 650 2.02 13.75 -16.15
N HIS A 651 1.46 12.98 -15.21
CA HIS A 651 2.08 12.75 -13.91
C HIS A 651 2.61 11.32 -13.80
N GLU A 652 3.81 11.20 -13.24
CA GLU A 652 4.39 9.90 -12.90
C GLU A 652 3.54 9.21 -11.84
N ARG A 653 2.91 8.09 -12.21
CA ARG A 653 2.09 7.28 -11.30
C ARG A 653 2.86 6.10 -10.69
N ALA A 654 4.16 6.26 -10.49
CA ALA A 654 4.90 5.33 -9.65
C ALA A 654 4.46 5.51 -8.19
N GLY A 655 4.58 4.46 -7.37
CA GLY A 655 4.29 4.59 -5.96
C GLY A 655 5.21 5.62 -5.31
N THR A 656 4.75 6.29 -4.24
CA THR A 656 5.55 7.30 -3.53
C THR A 656 6.91 6.72 -3.12
N LEU A 657 6.98 5.44 -2.74
CA LEU A 657 8.22 4.75 -2.37
C LEU A 657 9.14 4.36 -3.55
N GLU A 658 8.62 4.39 -4.78
CA GLU A 658 9.39 4.15 -6.00
C GLU A 658 10.08 5.43 -6.50
N GLN A 659 9.60 6.61 -6.07
CA GLN A 659 10.11 7.92 -6.48
C GLN A 659 11.58 8.12 -6.07
N GLU A 660 12.36 8.70 -6.99
CA GLU A 660 13.80 8.90 -6.78
C GLU A 660 14.11 9.79 -5.57
N HIS A 661 13.37 10.88 -5.38
CA HIS A 661 13.56 11.81 -4.26
C HIS A 661 13.16 11.21 -2.91
N VAL A 662 12.17 10.30 -2.88
CA VAL A 662 11.79 9.54 -1.68
C VAL A 662 12.85 8.50 -1.34
N LYS A 663 13.35 7.76 -2.34
CA LYS A 663 14.48 6.83 -2.16
C LYS A 663 15.74 7.54 -1.68
N ASP A 664 15.99 8.76 -2.16
CA ASP A 664 17.10 9.60 -1.73
C ASP A 664 16.95 10.01 -0.24
N ALA A 665 15.73 10.30 0.21
CA ALA A 665 15.44 10.54 1.63
C ALA A 665 15.56 9.26 2.50
N LEU A 666 15.02 8.13 2.02
CA LEU A 666 15.13 6.82 2.68
C LEU A 666 16.57 6.32 2.80
N GLY A 667 17.48 6.83 1.96
CA GLY A 667 18.91 6.54 2.03
C GLY A 667 19.51 6.76 3.41
N MET A 668 19.07 7.80 4.14
CA MET A 668 19.56 8.06 5.50
C MET A 668 19.09 7.00 6.48
N LEU A 669 17.81 6.63 6.42
CA LEU A 669 17.23 5.59 7.28
C LEU A 669 17.92 4.24 7.04
N LEU A 670 18.17 3.89 5.77
CA LEU A 670 18.94 2.69 5.38
C LEU A 670 20.38 2.70 5.88
N LEU A 671 21.02 3.87 5.91
CA LEU A 671 22.38 4.04 6.41
C LEU A 671 22.44 3.87 7.93
N LEU A 672 21.40 4.29 8.65
CA LEU A 672 21.29 4.14 10.10
C LEU A 672 20.86 2.74 10.52
N SER A 673 20.04 2.05 9.72
CA SER A 673 19.45 0.75 10.06
C SER A 673 20.35 -0.47 9.83
N GLU A 674 21.40 -0.35 9.00
CA GLU A 674 22.25 -1.50 8.63
C GLU A 674 23.74 -1.13 8.62
N PRO A 675 24.64 -2.05 8.98
CA PRO A 675 26.07 -1.75 9.11
C PRO A 675 26.79 -1.60 7.76
N GLY A 676 26.28 -2.25 6.71
CA GLY A 676 26.89 -2.27 5.36
C GLY A 676 26.90 -0.92 4.64
N GLY A 677 26.13 0.06 5.11
CA GLY A 677 26.18 1.44 4.62
C GLY A 677 25.65 1.69 3.21
N LYS A 678 24.82 0.77 2.68
CA LYS A 678 24.24 0.83 1.33
C LYS A 678 23.45 2.11 1.05
N GLY A 679 22.83 2.67 2.10
CA GLY A 679 22.09 3.94 2.04
C GLY A 679 22.93 5.13 1.58
N LEU A 680 24.26 5.10 1.74
CA LEU A 680 25.16 6.17 1.31
C LEU A 680 25.05 6.48 -0.19
N MET A 681 24.78 5.47 -1.03
CA MET A 681 24.57 5.63 -2.48
C MET A 681 23.45 6.63 -2.83
N ARG A 682 22.46 6.72 -1.95
CA ARG A 682 21.30 7.59 -2.08
C ARG A 682 21.55 8.93 -1.39
N VAL A 683 22.06 8.91 -0.16
CA VAL A 683 22.39 10.12 0.62
C VAL A 683 23.36 11.04 -0.12
N MET A 684 24.38 10.48 -0.79
CA MET A 684 25.39 11.26 -1.52
C MET A 684 24.86 12.05 -2.73
N ARG A 685 23.61 11.82 -3.14
CA ARG A 685 22.96 12.57 -4.23
C ARG A 685 22.38 13.90 -3.74
N LEU A 686 22.15 14.01 -2.44
CA LEU A 686 21.60 15.22 -1.83
C LEU A 686 22.64 16.34 -1.83
N PRO A 687 22.25 17.60 -2.13
CA PRO A 687 23.18 18.73 -2.18
C PRO A 687 24.03 18.88 -0.90
N ASP A 688 23.42 18.62 0.25
CA ASP A 688 24.03 18.75 1.57
C ASP A 688 25.13 17.71 1.86
N TYR A 689 25.08 16.56 1.20
CA TYR A 689 25.98 15.42 1.42
C TYR A 689 26.70 14.98 0.16
N GLN A 690 26.78 15.86 -0.85
CA GLN A 690 27.25 15.48 -2.17
C GLN A 690 28.67 14.87 -2.13
N LEU A 691 28.81 13.65 -2.64
CA LEU A 691 30.09 12.97 -2.84
C LEU A 691 30.29 12.66 -4.34
N SER A 692 31.54 12.65 -4.78
CA SER A 692 31.86 12.07 -6.07
C SER A 692 31.85 10.53 -5.97
N GLN A 693 31.75 9.87 -7.11
CA GLN A 693 31.88 8.42 -7.17
C GLN A 693 33.27 7.96 -6.67
N GLU A 694 34.34 8.70 -7.00
CA GLU A 694 35.70 8.41 -6.54
C GLU A 694 35.84 8.52 -5.01
N ASP A 695 35.14 9.48 -4.39
CA ASP A 695 35.10 9.61 -2.92
C ASP A 695 34.43 8.40 -2.27
N LEU A 696 33.26 7.98 -2.77
CA LEU A 696 32.54 6.79 -2.28
C LEU A 696 33.41 5.53 -2.40
N GLU A 697 34.00 5.31 -3.56
CA GLU A 697 34.84 4.14 -3.83
C GLU A 697 36.06 4.11 -2.91
N THR A 698 36.66 5.28 -2.65
CA THR A 698 37.77 5.43 -1.70
C THR A 698 37.35 5.05 -0.28
N LEU A 699 36.14 5.44 0.16
CA LEU A 699 35.60 5.07 1.47
C LEU A 699 35.37 3.56 1.57
N LEU A 700 34.76 2.96 0.54
CA LEU A 700 34.48 1.53 0.50
C LEU A 700 35.78 0.70 0.52
N LEU A 701 36.80 1.12 -0.23
CA LEU A 701 38.12 0.50 -0.17
C LEU A 701 38.72 0.59 1.23
N SER A 702 38.65 1.76 1.87
CA SER A 702 39.20 1.91 3.23
C SER A 702 38.42 1.08 4.25
N ALA A 703 37.10 0.97 4.13
CA ALA A 703 36.28 0.14 5.01
C ALA A 703 36.65 -1.35 4.84
N HIS A 704 36.80 -1.79 3.59
CA HIS A 704 37.23 -3.15 3.25
C HIS A 704 38.63 -3.48 3.76
N GLU A 705 39.62 -2.60 3.54
CA GLU A 705 41.01 -2.78 4.00
C GLU A 705 41.12 -2.84 5.52
N ARG A 706 40.26 -2.10 6.24
CA ARG A 706 40.18 -2.11 7.72
C ARG A 706 39.29 -3.23 8.27
N GLN A 707 38.62 -4.00 7.41
CA GLN A 707 37.65 -5.03 7.78
C GLN A 707 36.58 -4.52 8.75
N MET A 708 36.10 -3.29 8.52
CA MET A 708 35.09 -2.66 9.37
C MET A 708 33.87 -2.25 8.54
N PRO A 709 32.65 -2.26 9.12
CA PRO A 709 31.47 -1.80 8.40
C PRO A 709 31.55 -0.31 8.04
N LEU A 710 31.03 0.06 6.86
CA LEU A 710 31.07 1.43 6.39
C LEU A 710 30.38 2.40 7.37
N ARG A 711 29.23 2.00 7.95
CA ARG A 711 28.54 2.82 8.96
C ARG A 711 29.44 3.15 10.15
N THR A 712 30.24 2.18 10.60
CA THR A 712 31.17 2.35 11.72
C THR A 712 32.27 3.35 11.37
N LEU A 713 32.82 3.27 10.15
CA LEU A 713 33.82 4.22 9.65
C LEU A 713 33.28 5.64 9.58
N LEU A 714 32.02 5.81 9.15
CA LEU A 714 31.37 7.13 9.07
C LEU A 714 31.14 7.72 10.46
N LEU A 715 30.71 6.91 11.43
CA LEU A 715 30.43 7.36 12.80
C LEU A 715 31.70 7.59 13.65
N SER A 716 32.83 6.96 13.30
CA SER A 716 34.10 7.18 14.02
C SER A 716 34.78 8.49 13.61
N GLY A 717 34.42 9.05 12.45
CA GLY A 717 35.06 10.25 11.89
C GLY A 717 36.46 10.01 11.32
N ASP A 718 36.94 8.75 11.26
CA ASP A 718 38.27 8.36 10.77
C ASP A 718 38.36 8.34 9.23
N ILE A 719 37.88 9.41 8.60
CA ILE A 719 37.74 9.55 7.15
C ILE A 719 39.13 9.56 6.50
N PRO A 720 39.39 8.72 5.47
CA PRO A 720 40.67 8.70 4.78
C PRO A 720 41.04 10.05 4.16
N LEU A 721 42.31 10.44 4.28
CA LEU A 721 42.84 11.67 3.67
C LEU A 721 42.82 11.63 2.13
N THR A 722 42.67 10.45 1.54
CA THR A 722 42.53 10.23 0.10
C THR A 722 41.16 10.67 -0.44
N VAL A 723 40.17 10.85 0.43
CA VAL A 723 38.89 11.47 0.05
C VAL A 723 39.11 12.96 -0.22
N SER A 724 38.44 13.50 -1.23
CA SER A 724 38.52 14.91 -1.61
C SER A 724 38.20 15.82 -0.42
N GLU A 725 38.72 17.06 -0.43
CA GLU A 725 38.45 18.02 0.64
C GLU A 725 36.95 18.34 0.76
N LYS A 726 36.26 18.50 -0.38
CA LYS A 726 34.80 18.65 -0.44
C LYS A 726 34.11 17.42 0.16
N GLY A 727 34.51 16.21 -0.24
CA GLY A 727 33.96 14.96 0.29
C GLY A 727 34.15 14.84 1.81
N ARG A 728 35.32 15.19 2.35
CA ARG A 728 35.59 15.21 3.80
C ARG A 728 34.76 16.24 4.56
N HIS A 729 34.35 17.34 3.92
CA HIS A 729 33.42 18.29 4.53
C HIS A 729 31.98 17.72 4.55
N SER A 730 31.51 17.18 3.41
CA SER A 730 30.20 16.51 3.31
C SER A 730 30.06 15.37 4.31
N LEU A 731 31.10 14.54 4.47
CA LEU A 731 31.11 13.41 5.40
C LEU A 731 31.10 13.83 6.88
N ARG A 732 31.76 14.93 7.24
CA ARG A 732 31.68 15.48 8.61
C ARG A 732 30.28 16.01 8.92
N ARG A 733 29.62 16.63 7.94
CA ARG A 733 28.22 17.02 8.07
C ARG A 733 27.32 15.80 8.23
N LEU A 734 27.52 14.78 7.40
CA LEU A 734 26.81 13.51 7.47
C LEU A 734 26.98 12.82 8.84
N GLU A 735 28.20 12.76 9.38
CA GLU A 735 28.48 12.23 10.72
C GLU A 735 27.67 12.98 11.80
N GLY A 736 27.64 14.32 11.73
CA GLY A 736 26.86 15.15 12.64
C GLY A 736 25.37 14.84 12.59
N SER A 737 24.80 14.81 11.39
CA SER A 737 23.38 14.49 11.20
C SER A 737 23.05 13.04 11.61
N MET A 738 23.91 12.07 11.30
CA MET A 738 23.72 10.69 11.76
C MET A 738 23.67 10.59 13.28
N ARG A 739 24.56 11.29 14.00
CA ARG A 739 24.56 11.30 15.47
C ARG A 739 23.33 11.99 16.02
N ALA A 740 22.90 13.11 15.43
CA ALA A 740 21.70 13.83 15.86
C ALA A 740 20.44 12.97 15.70
N LEU A 741 20.29 12.31 14.56
CA LEU A 741 19.15 11.44 14.25
C LEU A 741 19.11 10.17 15.12
N GLN A 742 20.27 9.67 15.58
CA GLN A 742 20.32 8.54 16.52
C GLN A 742 19.80 8.87 17.92
N GLN A 743 19.62 10.15 18.25
CA GLN A 743 19.05 10.59 19.54
C GLN A 743 17.52 10.71 19.51
N CYS A 744 16.87 10.50 18.36
CA CYS A 744 15.42 10.54 18.26
C CYS A 744 14.77 9.31 18.91
N ASN A 745 13.59 9.49 19.50
CA ASN A 745 12.87 8.44 20.22
C ASN A 745 12.07 7.51 19.29
N ASP A 746 11.67 8.04 18.14
CA ASP A 746 10.75 7.39 17.20
C ASP A 746 11.09 7.71 15.73
N THR A 747 10.47 6.97 14.82
CA THR A 747 10.72 7.04 13.37
C THR A 747 10.26 8.35 12.78
N TRP A 748 9.09 8.83 13.19
CA TRP A 748 8.50 10.08 12.71
C TRP A 748 9.36 11.29 13.07
N SER A 749 9.79 11.40 14.32
CA SER A 749 10.66 12.46 14.83
C SER A 749 12.00 12.46 14.12
N LEU A 750 12.58 11.27 13.87
CA LEU A 750 13.81 11.14 13.09
C LEU A 750 13.61 11.66 11.66
N LEU A 751 12.57 11.21 10.98
CA LEU A 751 12.32 11.62 9.60
C LEU A 751 11.97 13.12 9.50
N GLY A 752 11.17 13.62 10.44
CA GLY A 752 10.82 15.04 10.57
C GLY A 752 12.06 15.90 10.78
N GLN A 753 12.92 15.54 11.73
CA GLN A 753 14.19 16.22 11.94
C GLN A 753 15.08 16.15 10.69
N TYR A 754 15.16 14.99 10.03
CA TYR A 754 15.96 14.86 8.82
C TYR A 754 15.49 15.78 7.68
N LEU A 755 14.17 15.81 7.41
CA LEU A 755 13.58 16.56 6.30
C LEU A 755 13.47 18.07 6.57
N LEU A 756 13.25 18.47 7.83
CA LEU A 756 12.97 19.87 8.23
C LEU A 756 14.17 20.58 8.89
N GLN A 757 15.14 19.85 9.42
CA GLN A 757 16.29 20.44 10.14
C GLN A 757 17.63 20.09 9.50
N GLU A 758 17.92 18.81 9.30
CA GLU A 758 19.26 18.38 8.85
C GLU A 758 19.49 18.69 7.35
N THR A 759 18.40 18.76 6.57
CA THR A 759 18.42 19.03 5.13
C THR A 759 17.61 20.27 4.75
N GLY A 760 17.92 20.85 3.59
CA GLY A 760 17.12 21.92 2.97
C GLY A 760 15.85 21.46 2.25
N LEU A 761 15.59 20.15 2.18
CA LEU A 761 14.63 19.53 1.26
C LEU A 761 13.22 20.13 1.36
N VAL A 762 12.67 20.22 2.57
CA VAL A 762 11.30 20.75 2.73
C VAL A 762 11.29 22.28 2.78
N ARG A 763 12.28 22.90 3.41
CA ARG A 763 12.34 24.36 3.57
C ARG A 763 12.36 25.06 2.22
N ASP A 764 13.18 24.58 1.29
CA ASP A 764 13.33 25.19 -0.02
C ASP A 764 12.06 25.04 -0.88
N LEU A 765 11.32 23.93 -0.71
CA LEU A 765 10.01 23.72 -1.33
C LEU A 765 8.94 24.66 -0.76
N LEU A 766 8.91 24.82 0.57
CA LEU A 766 7.99 25.74 1.26
C LEU A 766 8.24 27.21 0.93
N ALA A 767 9.46 27.59 0.57
CA ALA A 767 9.79 28.94 0.13
C ALA A 767 9.23 29.27 -1.26
N HIS A 768 8.85 28.26 -2.05
CA HIS A 768 8.33 28.39 -3.41
C HIS A 768 7.01 27.62 -3.60
N PRO A 769 5.95 27.96 -2.84
CA PRO A 769 4.71 27.19 -2.83
C PRO A 769 3.93 27.26 -4.15
N GLU A 770 4.31 28.12 -5.09
CA GLU A 770 3.67 28.28 -6.41
C GLU A 770 4.16 27.23 -7.42
N ASP A 771 5.28 26.55 -7.17
CA ASP A 771 5.84 25.55 -8.09
C ASP A 771 5.07 24.22 -7.99
N GLU A 772 4.33 23.87 -9.06
CA GLU A 772 3.59 22.61 -9.15
C GLU A 772 4.49 21.38 -8.99
N THR A 773 5.73 21.43 -9.50
CA THR A 773 6.70 20.33 -9.34
C THR A 773 7.11 20.21 -7.88
N GLY A 774 7.40 21.34 -7.24
CA GLY A 774 7.70 21.44 -5.82
C GLY A 774 6.57 20.92 -4.92
N ARG A 775 5.31 21.21 -5.26
CA ARG A 775 4.13 20.67 -4.54
C ARG A 775 4.05 19.15 -4.61
N SER A 776 4.35 18.55 -5.76
CA SER A 776 4.36 17.09 -5.89
C SER A 776 5.41 16.44 -4.98
N LEU A 777 6.63 17.01 -4.94
CA LEU A 777 7.71 16.56 -4.05
C LEU A 777 7.31 16.70 -2.57
N LEU A 778 6.71 17.83 -2.20
CA LEU A 778 6.27 18.11 -0.84
C LEU A 778 5.23 17.10 -0.35
N LEU A 779 4.31 16.70 -1.23
CA LEU A 779 3.28 15.71 -0.92
C LEU A 779 3.87 14.31 -0.72
N ASP A 780 4.87 13.92 -1.52
CA ASP A 780 5.55 12.64 -1.34
C ASP A 780 6.33 12.60 -0.01
N TYR A 781 6.92 13.72 0.42
CA TYR A 781 7.55 13.84 1.75
C TYR A 781 6.54 13.85 2.90
N ASP A 782 5.41 14.56 2.79
CA ASP A 782 4.34 14.51 3.78
C ASP A 782 3.82 13.07 3.94
N ARG A 783 3.57 12.37 2.82
CA ARG A 783 3.17 10.95 2.86
C ARG A 783 4.19 10.07 3.57
N LEU A 784 5.48 10.28 3.31
CA LEU A 784 6.52 9.51 3.99
C LEU A 784 6.50 9.75 5.51
N LEU A 785 6.26 11.00 5.94
CA LEU A 785 6.03 11.34 7.35
C LEU A 785 4.77 10.65 7.89
N GLN A 786 3.64 10.67 7.17
CA GLN A 786 2.42 9.98 7.61
C GLN A 786 2.64 8.47 7.76
N LEU A 787 3.39 7.84 6.86
CA LEU A 787 3.74 6.42 6.97
C LEU A 787 4.60 6.14 8.20
N ALA A 788 5.57 7.01 8.51
CA ALA A 788 6.40 6.89 9.72
C ALA A 788 5.56 7.04 10.99
N ARG A 789 4.65 8.04 11.03
CA ARG A 789 3.73 8.25 12.15
C ARG A 789 2.84 7.04 12.37
N HIS A 790 2.20 6.55 11.32
CA HIS A 790 1.34 5.38 11.38
C HIS A 790 2.11 4.14 11.88
N TYR A 791 3.34 3.93 11.41
CA TYR A 791 4.18 2.84 11.89
C TYR A 791 4.49 2.93 13.40
N ASP A 792 4.86 4.11 13.90
CA ASP A 792 5.16 4.31 15.32
C ASP A 792 3.90 4.13 16.20
N GLN A 793 2.74 4.64 15.76
CA GLN A 793 1.46 4.42 16.44
C GLN A 793 1.12 2.93 16.56
N GLN A 794 1.37 2.15 15.50
CA GLN A 794 1.13 0.72 15.53
C GLN A 794 2.07 -0.04 16.47
N LEU A 795 3.33 0.38 16.58
CA LEU A 795 4.24 -0.19 17.58
C LEU A 795 3.76 0.07 19.00
N GLU A 796 3.27 1.28 19.26
CA GLU A 796 2.76 1.67 20.57
C GLU A 796 1.52 0.89 20.99
N VAL A 797 0.53 0.76 20.09
CA VAL A 797 -0.68 -0.05 20.34
C VAL A 797 -0.32 -1.51 20.64
N ARG A 798 0.65 -2.07 19.91
CA ARG A 798 1.14 -3.43 20.16
C ARG A 798 1.76 -3.59 21.54
N TRP A 799 2.48 -2.57 22.02
CA TRP A 799 3.09 -2.60 23.36
C TRP A 799 2.06 -2.53 24.48
N ARG A 800 1.02 -1.70 24.34
CA ARG A 800 -0.05 -1.57 25.33
C ARG A 800 -0.80 -2.89 25.55
N VAL A 801 -1.04 -3.67 24.49
CA VAL A 801 -1.82 -4.92 24.57
C VAL A 801 -0.99 -6.10 25.10
N LEU A 802 0.34 -6.09 24.95
CA LEU A 802 1.16 -7.27 25.22
C LEU A 802 1.55 -7.49 26.69
N GLU A 803 1.27 -6.55 27.60
CA GLU A 803 1.31 -6.55 29.10
C GLU A 803 2.32 -7.42 29.90
N GLN A 804 3.10 -8.37 29.34
CA GLN A 804 3.76 -9.41 30.14
C GLN A 804 5.18 -9.85 29.76
N GLU A 805 5.83 -9.35 28.70
CA GLU A 805 7.23 -9.71 28.45
C GLU A 805 8.12 -8.48 28.15
N ALA A 806 8.77 -8.02 29.22
CA ALA A 806 9.98 -7.19 29.30
C ALA A 806 10.15 -6.06 28.25
N LEU A 807 9.85 -4.84 28.70
CA LEU A 807 10.35 -3.57 28.15
C LEU A 807 11.89 -3.54 28.15
N GLU A 808 12.54 -4.20 27.19
CA GLU A 808 13.79 -3.69 26.67
C GLU A 808 13.44 -2.58 25.67
N GLU A 809 13.92 -1.35 25.92
CA GLU A 809 13.79 -0.25 24.96
C GLU A 809 14.32 -0.71 23.60
N MET A 810 13.42 -0.82 22.61
CA MET A 810 13.80 -1.23 21.27
C MET A 810 14.76 -0.20 20.69
N SER A 811 15.98 -0.65 20.34
CA SER A 811 16.98 0.23 19.75
C SER A 811 16.43 0.91 18.48
N MET A 812 16.88 2.15 18.22
CA MET A 812 16.48 2.89 17.02
C MET A 812 16.83 2.13 15.73
N GLU A 813 17.91 1.34 15.73
CA GLU A 813 18.31 0.48 14.61
C GLU A 813 17.24 -0.59 14.31
N THR A 814 16.75 -1.28 15.35
CA THR A 814 15.68 -2.28 15.22
C THR A 814 14.37 -1.64 14.74
N ARG A 815 14.03 -0.46 15.27
CA ARG A 815 12.85 0.31 14.85
C ARG A 815 12.90 0.65 13.36
N LEU A 816 14.02 1.21 12.89
CA LEU A 816 14.21 1.58 11.48
C LEU A 816 14.20 0.36 10.55
N LYS A 817 14.80 -0.77 10.98
CA LYS A 817 14.75 -2.02 10.22
C LYS A 817 13.31 -2.51 10.05
N GLY A 818 12.51 -2.45 11.11
CA GLY A 818 11.09 -2.77 11.07
C GLY A 818 10.29 -1.82 10.17
N PHE A 819 10.59 -0.51 10.22
CA PHE A 819 9.95 0.47 9.34
C PHE A 819 10.29 0.25 7.86
N LEU A 820 11.56 0.01 7.52
CA LEU A 820 11.97 -0.27 6.14
C LEU A 820 11.38 -1.59 5.60
N GLU A 821 11.19 -2.58 6.47
CA GLU A 821 10.46 -3.79 6.12
C GLU A 821 8.97 -3.51 5.88
N TYR A 822 8.34 -2.67 6.71
CA TYR A 822 6.97 -2.19 6.50
C TYR A 822 6.83 -1.47 5.15
N LEU A 823 7.74 -0.55 4.82
CA LEU A 823 7.76 0.12 3.52
C LEU A 823 7.95 -0.86 2.35
N SER A 824 8.86 -1.82 2.48
CA SER A 824 9.08 -2.85 1.46
C SER A 824 7.83 -3.70 1.24
N LEU A 825 7.13 -4.03 2.32
CA LEU A 825 5.87 -4.76 2.27
C LEU A 825 4.77 -3.95 1.58
N LEU A 826 4.64 -2.64 1.84
CA LEU A 826 3.68 -1.79 1.14
C LEU A 826 3.90 -1.80 -0.38
N VAL A 827 5.15 -1.83 -0.84
CA VAL A 827 5.46 -1.99 -2.28
C VAL A 827 5.04 -3.37 -2.79
N VAL A 828 5.31 -4.45 -2.03
CA VAL A 828 4.89 -5.82 -2.38
C VAL A 828 3.36 -5.94 -2.46
N LEU A 829 2.64 -5.33 -1.51
CA LEU A 829 1.18 -5.25 -1.47
C LEU A 829 0.62 -4.25 -2.49
N ARG A 830 1.48 -3.40 -3.07
CA ARG A 830 1.15 -2.31 -4.01
C ARG A 830 0.24 -1.23 -3.42
N GLN A 831 0.46 -0.96 -2.13
CA GLN A 831 -0.22 0.02 -1.28
C GLN A 831 0.64 1.27 -1.00
N ASP A 832 1.79 1.41 -1.67
CA ASP A 832 2.74 2.52 -1.57
C ASP A 832 2.28 3.84 -2.24
N GLY A 833 0.96 4.03 -2.38
CA GLY A 833 0.40 5.24 -3.00
C GLY A 833 0.31 5.21 -4.53
N ALA A 834 0.73 4.14 -5.22
CA ALA A 834 0.58 4.00 -6.68
C ALA A 834 -0.88 3.94 -7.17
N THR A 835 -1.83 3.70 -6.26
CA THR A 835 -3.28 3.71 -6.51
C THR A 835 -3.91 5.04 -6.12
N ARG A 836 -3.14 6.13 -6.21
CA ARG A 836 -3.56 7.49 -5.90
C ARG A 836 -4.92 7.79 -6.56
N GLU A 837 -5.89 8.13 -5.74
CA GLU A 837 -7.12 8.76 -6.22
C GLU A 837 -6.75 10.13 -6.79
N ILE A 838 -7.30 10.45 -7.96
CA ILE A 838 -7.02 11.72 -8.64
C ILE A 838 -7.59 12.81 -7.75
N SER A 839 -6.73 13.74 -7.29
CA SER A 839 -7.22 14.89 -6.53
C SER A 839 -8.07 15.79 -7.43
N ASP A 840 -8.97 16.60 -6.85
CA ASP A 840 -9.76 17.55 -7.63
C ASP A 840 -8.88 18.51 -8.43
N ALA A 841 -7.72 18.90 -7.86
CA ALA A 841 -6.71 19.70 -8.56
C ALA A 841 -6.09 18.97 -9.77
N GLU A 842 -5.85 17.65 -9.68
CA GLU A 842 -5.36 16.83 -10.79
C GLU A 842 -6.45 16.55 -11.85
N GLU A 843 -7.73 16.52 -11.48
CA GLU A 843 -8.86 16.43 -12.44
C GLU A 843 -9.04 17.74 -13.22
N GLU A 844 -8.76 18.88 -12.59
CA GLU A 844 -8.82 20.20 -13.23
C GLU A 844 -7.56 20.56 -14.04
N ALA A 845 -6.41 19.96 -13.71
CA ALA A 845 -5.14 20.18 -14.40
C ALA A 845 -5.19 19.75 -15.87
N ASN A 846 -4.57 20.53 -16.76
CA ASN A 846 -4.54 20.26 -18.20
C ASN A 846 -3.47 19.20 -18.57
N ILE A 847 -3.65 17.98 -18.09
CA ILE A 847 -2.70 16.86 -18.22
C ILE A 847 -3.34 15.65 -18.89
N ILE A 848 -2.53 14.81 -19.53
CA ILE A 848 -2.94 13.51 -20.06
C ILE A 848 -3.02 12.51 -18.91
N GLN A 849 -4.18 11.92 -18.71
CA GLN A 849 -4.37 10.92 -17.67
C GLN A 849 -4.03 9.51 -18.18
N VAL A 850 -3.16 8.79 -17.47
CA VAL A 850 -2.80 7.39 -17.77
C VAL A 850 -3.15 6.53 -16.57
N MET A 851 -4.04 5.54 -16.72
CA MET A 851 -4.45 4.71 -15.59
C MET A 851 -4.84 3.29 -15.99
N THR A 852 -5.06 2.42 -14.99
CA THR A 852 -5.57 1.07 -15.26
C THR A 852 -7.08 1.06 -15.46
N LEU A 853 -7.60 0.10 -16.23
CA LEU A 853 -9.05 -0.06 -16.46
C LEU A 853 -9.91 -0.14 -15.18
N HIS A 854 -9.37 -0.65 -14.08
CA HIS A 854 -10.11 -0.71 -12.81
C HIS A 854 -10.28 0.68 -12.18
N ALA A 855 -9.27 1.54 -12.33
CA ALA A 855 -9.27 2.88 -11.76
C ALA A 855 -10.12 3.86 -12.56
N SER A 856 -10.51 3.53 -13.79
CA SER A 856 -11.36 4.39 -14.62
C SER A 856 -12.85 4.24 -14.35
N LYS A 857 -13.26 3.30 -13.49
CA LYS A 857 -14.67 3.12 -13.15
C LYS A 857 -15.22 4.39 -12.50
N GLY A 858 -16.43 4.79 -12.90
CA GLY A 858 -17.04 6.07 -12.52
C GLY A 858 -16.61 7.25 -13.40
N LEU A 859 -15.40 7.23 -13.96
CA LEU A 859 -14.87 8.33 -14.79
C LEU A 859 -15.34 8.25 -16.25
N GLU A 860 -15.15 9.34 -17.00
CA GLU A 860 -15.50 9.45 -18.41
C GLU A 860 -14.73 10.58 -19.11
N PHE A 861 -14.35 10.37 -20.36
CA PHE A 861 -13.47 11.28 -21.11
C PHE A 861 -13.92 11.45 -22.56
N PRO A 862 -13.73 12.64 -23.16
CA PRO A 862 -13.95 12.84 -24.59
C PRO A 862 -13.16 11.85 -25.47
N VAL A 863 -11.86 11.68 -25.22
CA VAL A 863 -10.97 10.82 -26.00
C VAL A 863 -10.36 9.73 -25.13
N VAL A 864 -10.52 8.46 -25.52
CA VAL A 864 -9.98 7.31 -24.79
C VAL A 864 -9.11 6.45 -25.69
N TYR A 865 -7.90 6.15 -25.22
CA TYR A 865 -6.93 5.23 -25.83
C TYR A 865 -6.89 3.91 -25.03
N MET A 866 -6.94 2.77 -25.71
CA MET A 866 -6.75 1.43 -25.13
C MET A 866 -5.66 0.68 -25.90
N PRO A 867 -4.39 0.75 -25.45
CA PRO A 867 -3.27 0.06 -26.09
C PRO A 867 -3.09 -1.37 -25.58
N GLY A 868 -2.29 -2.17 -26.29
CA GLY A 868 -1.92 -3.51 -25.81
C GLY A 868 -2.91 -4.62 -26.14
N LEU A 869 -3.79 -4.45 -27.12
CA LEU A 869 -4.91 -5.36 -27.40
C LEU A 869 -4.49 -6.64 -28.15
N VAL A 870 -3.73 -7.50 -27.47
CA VAL A 870 -3.27 -8.82 -27.97
C VAL A 870 -3.62 -9.97 -27.03
N GLN A 871 -3.67 -11.19 -27.58
CA GLN A 871 -3.96 -12.41 -26.82
C GLN A 871 -2.98 -12.59 -25.65
N ASN A 872 -3.51 -12.99 -24.49
CA ASN A 872 -2.77 -13.17 -23.23
C ASN A 872 -2.23 -11.88 -22.58
N ARG A 873 -2.46 -10.69 -23.19
CA ARG A 873 -2.25 -9.39 -22.54
C ARG A 873 -3.59 -8.72 -22.21
N PHE A 874 -4.53 -8.71 -23.15
CA PHE A 874 -5.91 -8.33 -22.86
C PHE A 874 -6.86 -9.07 -23.83
N PRO A 875 -7.63 -10.08 -23.39
CA PRO A 875 -7.75 -10.60 -22.02
C PRO A 875 -6.44 -11.16 -21.45
N LEU A 876 -6.23 -10.98 -20.14
CA LEU A 876 -5.17 -11.69 -19.42
C LEU A 876 -5.44 -13.19 -19.40
N MET A 877 -4.37 -13.98 -19.48
CA MET A 877 -4.47 -15.43 -19.32
C MET A 877 -4.86 -15.77 -17.88
N TYR A 878 -5.89 -16.62 -17.71
CA TYR A 878 -6.26 -17.16 -16.40
C TYR A 878 -5.07 -17.84 -15.72
N ARG A 879 -4.88 -17.54 -14.44
CA ARG A 879 -3.94 -18.21 -13.55
C ARG A 879 -4.68 -18.51 -12.26
N SER A 880 -4.54 -19.74 -11.74
CA SER A 880 -5.03 -20.08 -10.41
C SER A 880 -4.35 -19.21 -9.36
N SER A 881 -5.05 -18.94 -8.26
CA SER A 881 -4.46 -18.28 -7.11
C SER A 881 -3.34 -19.13 -6.50
N VAL A 882 -2.45 -18.49 -5.76
CA VAL A 882 -1.36 -19.17 -5.02
C VAL A 882 -1.96 -20.05 -3.92
N ILE A 883 -3.00 -19.55 -3.26
CA ILE A 883 -3.81 -20.24 -2.27
C ILE A 883 -5.22 -20.37 -2.83
N ASN A 884 -5.69 -21.61 -2.97
CA ASN A 884 -7.04 -21.88 -3.46
C ASN A 884 -8.03 -21.88 -2.29
N ALA A 885 -9.25 -21.42 -2.56
CA ALA A 885 -10.36 -21.58 -1.62
C ALA A 885 -10.69 -23.07 -1.43
N PRO A 886 -11.22 -23.47 -0.26
CA PRO A 886 -11.78 -24.79 -0.06
C PRO A 886 -12.95 -25.03 -1.03
N ASP A 887 -13.16 -26.29 -1.39
CA ASP A 887 -14.26 -26.68 -2.25
C ASP A 887 -15.61 -26.28 -1.63
N SER A 888 -16.54 -25.84 -2.47
CA SER A 888 -17.87 -25.33 -2.08
C SER A 888 -17.88 -24.04 -1.26
N MET A 889 -16.72 -23.43 -0.96
CA MET A 889 -16.68 -22.10 -0.30
C MET A 889 -17.21 -21.01 -1.25
N LEU A 890 -16.79 -21.04 -2.51
CA LEU A 890 -17.18 -20.07 -3.53
C LEU A 890 -18.28 -20.64 -4.41
N PRO A 891 -19.31 -19.85 -4.79
CA PRO A 891 -20.23 -20.22 -5.85
C PRO A 891 -19.48 -20.58 -7.15
N ALA A 892 -19.95 -21.59 -7.88
CA ALA A 892 -19.32 -22.06 -9.13
C ALA A 892 -19.15 -20.93 -10.18
N GLU A 893 -20.11 -19.99 -10.23
CA GLU A 893 -20.10 -18.83 -11.13
C GLU A 893 -19.04 -17.77 -10.77
N SER A 894 -18.54 -17.81 -9.52
CA SER A 894 -17.60 -16.82 -8.97
C SER A 894 -16.16 -17.33 -8.88
N SER A 895 -15.89 -18.54 -9.39
CA SER A 895 -14.60 -19.20 -9.29
C SER A 895 -14.13 -19.78 -10.63
N GLY A 896 -12.82 -19.97 -10.75
CA GLY A 896 -12.21 -20.61 -11.92
C GLY A 896 -12.15 -19.75 -13.19
N ARG A 897 -11.95 -20.42 -14.32
CA ARG A 897 -11.72 -19.79 -15.63
C ARG A 897 -12.93 -19.00 -16.13
N VAL A 898 -14.15 -19.49 -15.91
CA VAL A 898 -15.38 -18.83 -16.40
C VAL A 898 -15.56 -17.46 -15.73
N ALA A 899 -15.39 -17.39 -14.41
CA ALA A 899 -15.45 -16.13 -13.67
C ALA A 899 -14.35 -15.14 -14.13
N HIS A 900 -13.13 -15.64 -14.38
CA HIS A 900 -12.03 -14.83 -14.91
C HIS A 900 -12.33 -14.28 -16.31
N ASP A 901 -12.78 -15.12 -17.23
CA ASP A 901 -13.08 -14.71 -18.61
C ASP A 901 -14.25 -13.71 -18.67
N SER A 902 -15.28 -13.91 -17.83
CA SER A 902 -16.39 -12.95 -17.65
C SER A 902 -15.89 -11.61 -17.09
N GLY A 903 -15.05 -11.63 -16.05
CA GLY A 903 -14.45 -10.43 -15.47
C GLY A 903 -13.59 -9.65 -16.47
N GLU A 904 -12.77 -10.31 -17.28
CA GLU A 904 -11.99 -9.68 -18.36
C GLU A 904 -12.89 -9.04 -19.43
N SER A 905 -14.03 -9.68 -19.73
CA SER A 905 -15.01 -9.15 -20.68
C SER A 905 -15.72 -7.90 -20.12
N CYS A 906 -16.14 -7.92 -18.85
CA CYS A 906 -16.66 -6.75 -18.15
C CYS A 906 -15.65 -5.60 -18.13
N LEU A 907 -14.36 -5.89 -17.90
CA LEU A 907 -13.29 -4.88 -17.93
C LEU A 907 -13.14 -4.22 -19.31
N PHE A 908 -13.21 -5.00 -20.39
CA PHE A 908 -13.18 -4.46 -21.75
C PHE A 908 -14.41 -3.59 -22.03
N TYR A 909 -15.59 -4.07 -21.66
CA TYR A 909 -16.85 -3.31 -21.78
C TYR A 909 -16.81 -2.00 -20.98
N VAL A 910 -16.29 -2.02 -19.75
CA VAL A 910 -16.08 -0.82 -18.94
C VAL A 910 -15.12 0.15 -19.63
N GLY A 911 -14.02 -0.33 -20.23
CA GLY A 911 -13.03 0.49 -20.93
C GLY A 911 -13.62 1.24 -22.13
N ILE A 912 -14.28 0.52 -23.04
CA ILE A 912 -14.85 1.13 -24.25
C ILE A 912 -15.99 2.13 -23.93
N THR A 913 -16.71 1.92 -22.83
CA THR A 913 -17.83 2.78 -22.40
C THR A 913 -17.39 4.03 -21.63
N ARG A 914 -16.08 4.23 -21.42
CA ARG A 914 -15.53 5.50 -20.88
C ARG A 914 -15.46 6.61 -21.92
N ALA A 915 -15.42 6.27 -23.20
CA ALA A 915 -15.33 7.23 -24.29
C ALA A 915 -16.66 7.96 -24.51
N ARG A 916 -16.59 9.30 -24.59
CA ARG A 916 -17.73 10.14 -25.01
C ARG A 916 -17.70 10.43 -26.50
N ASP A 917 -16.53 10.75 -27.07
CA ASP A 917 -16.38 11.15 -28.48
C ASP A 917 -15.53 10.20 -29.30
N TYR A 918 -14.26 9.96 -28.94
CA TYR A 918 -13.33 9.13 -29.71
C TYR A 918 -12.81 7.94 -28.89
N LEU A 919 -12.76 6.77 -29.52
CA LEU A 919 -12.16 5.56 -28.96
C LEU A 919 -11.06 5.05 -29.89
N ILE A 920 -9.83 5.03 -29.39
CA ILE A 920 -8.65 4.56 -30.12
C ILE A 920 -8.20 3.23 -29.50
N LEU A 921 -8.35 2.16 -30.25
CA LEU A 921 -7.96 0.80 -29.88
C LEU A 921 -6.67 0.47 -30.63
N SER A 922 -5.61 0.10 -29.92
CA SER A 922 -4.31 -0.17 -30.55
C SER A 922 -3.69 -1.49 -30.11
N HIS A 923 -2.91 -2.07 -31.04
CA HIS A 923 -2.08 -3.23 -30.74
C HIS A 923 -0.80 -3.25 -31.58
N SER A 924 0.27 -3.75 -30.98
CA SER A 924 1.48 -4.17 -31.67
C SER A 924 1.50 -5.67 -32.06
N GLU A 925 2.19 -6.04 -33.15
CA GLU A 925 2.50 -7.44 -33.51
C GLU A 925 3.59 -8.08 -32.62
N ARG A 926 4.44 -7.27 -31.97
CA ARG A 926 5.58 -7.72 -31.16
C ARG A 926 5.78 -6.88 -29.90
N TYR A 927 5.73 -7.53 -28.74
CA TYR A 927 6.08 -6.92 -27.45
C TYR A 927 7.32 -7.61 -26.86
N GLY A 928 8.38 -6.83 -26.68
CA GLY A 928 9.71 -7.36 -26.36
C GLY A 928 10.18 -8.39 -27.42
N LYS A 929 10.60 -9.58 -26.96
CA LYS A 929 11.07 -10.66 -27.85
C LYS A 929 9.96 -11.58 -28.37
N ARG A 930 8.71 -11.36 -27.97
CA ARG A 930 7.57 -12.26 -28.27
C ARG A 930 6.62 -11.61 -29.27
N SER A 931 6.20 -12.40 -30.27
CA SER A 931 5.10 -12.03 -31.15
C SER A 931 3.77 -12.52 -30.56
N TYR A 932 2.73 -11.72 -30.73
CA TYR A 932 1.40 -12.02 -30.22
C TYR A 932 0.37 -11.90 -31.34
N LYS A 933 -0.70 -12.71 -31.27
CA LYS A 933 -1.89 -12.54 -32.10
C LYS A 933 -2.75 -11.41 -31.53
N ARG A 934 -3.48 -10.69 -32.40
CA ARG A 934 -4.46 -9.68 -31.99
C ARG A 934 -5.51 -10.25 -31.02
N SER A 935 -6.04 -9.40 -30.14
CA SER A 935 -7.06 -9.82 -29.17
C SER A 935 -8.35 -10.29 -29.85
N LEU A 936 -9.01 -11.29 -29.27
CA LEU A 936 -10.31 -11.77 -29.70
C LEU A 936 -11.41 -10.73 -29.44
N PHE A 937 -11.23 -9.86 -28.44
CA PHE A 937 -12.17 -8.77 -28.13
C PHE A 937 -12.30 -7.74 -29.25
N LEU A 938 -11.42 -7.78 -30.26
CA LEU A 938 -11.51 -6.94 -31.45
C LEU A 938 -12.48 -7.49 -32.52
N ASP A 939 -12.81 -8.78 -32.49
CA ASP A 939 -13.64 -9.43 -33.52
C ASP A 939 -15.09 -8.89 -33.57
N PRO A 940 -15.77 -8.62 -32.44
CA PRO A 940 -17.09 -7.98 -32.46
C PRO A 940 -17.08 -6.54 -33.00
N LEU A 941 -15.93 -5.85 -32.97
CA LEU A 941 -15.84 -4.48 -33.47
C LEU A 941 -15.99 -4.43 -34.99
N GLU A 942 -15.33 -5.36 -35.68
CA GLU A 942 -15.32 -5.44 -37.14
C GLU A 942 -16.64 -5.98 -37.71
N THR A 943 -17.39 -6.75 -36.90
CA THR A 943 -18.68 -7.30 -37.29
C THR A 943 -19.85 -6.40 -36.87
N GLY A 944 -19.72 -5.66 -35.76
CA GLY A 944 -20.77 -4.84 -35.16
C GLY A 944 -20.82 -3.38 -35.62
N ILE A 945 -19.75 -2.84 -36.20
CA ILE A 945 -19.70 -1.48 -36.77
C ILE A 945 -19.61 -1.57 -38.31
N PRO A 946 -20.43 -0.81 -39.07
CA PRO A 946 -20.25 -0.67 -40.52
C PRO A 946 -18.83 -0.19 -40.86
N GLN A 947 -18.19 -0.75 -41.89
CA GLN A 947 -16.81 -0.39 -42.27
C GLN A 947 -16.61 1.11 -42.50
N GLU A 948 -17.63 1.83 -42.99
CA GLU A 948 -17.55 3.29 -43.20
C GLU A 948 -17.44 4.09 -41.89
N ARG A 949 -17.70 3.46 -40.73
CA ARG A 949 -17.67 4.09 -39.40
C ARG A 949 -16.51 3.61 -38.52
N LEU A 950 -15.64 2.75 -39.05
CA LEU A 950 -14.44 2.25 -38.37
C LEU A 950 -13.19 2.73 -39.12
N THR A 951 -12.35 3.53 -38.47
CA THR A 951 -11.06 3.94 -39.04
C THR A 951 -10.00 2.87 -38.75
N GLN A 952 -9.42 2.27 -39.79
CA GLN A 952 -8.28 1.36 -39.64
C GLN A 952 -6.98 2.08 -39.99
N LEU A 953 -6.02 2.08 -39.06
CA LEU A 953 -4.71 2.72 -39.23
C LEU A 953 -3.57 1.72 -39.07
N VAL A 954 -2.49 1.95 -39.82
CA VAL A 954 -1.20 1.31 -39.59
C VAL A 954 -0.23 2.42 -39.18
N TRP A 955 0.27 2.35 -37.95
CA TRP A 955 1.27 3.28 -37.45
C TRP A 955 2.65 2.81 -37.89
N GLU A 956 3.25 3.57 -38.81
CA GLU A 956 4.61 3.38 -39.30
C GLU A 956 5.50 4.50 -38.73
N VAL A 957 6.56 4.13 -38.01
CA VAL A 957 7.44 5.10 -37.34
C VAL A 957 8.75 5.23 -38.11
N GLN A 958 9.24 6.46 -38.26
CA GLN A 958 10.56 6.75 -38.83
C GLN A 958 11.66 6.43 -37.81
N GLY A 959 12.75 5.78 -38.25
CA GLY A 959 13.72 5.09 -37.39
C GLY A 959 14.36 5.92 -36.26
N ASP A 960 14.48 7.24 -36.42
CA ASP A 960 15.13 8.13 -35.45
C ASP A 960 14.36 8.27 -34.12
N ALA A 961 13.02 8.18 -34.16
CA ALA A 961 12.16 8.24 -32.97
C ALA A 961 12.15 6.91 -32.19
N GLU A 962 12.27 5.79 -32.91
CA GLU A 962 12.30 4.45 -32.32
C GLU A 962 13.59 4.21 -31.52
N GLU A 963 14.73 4.71 -32.02
CA GLU A 963 16.03 4.53 -31.40
C GLU A 963 16.17 5.35 -30.11
N ARG A 964 15.71 6.60 -30.10
CA ARG A 964 15.67 7.43 -28.87
C ARG A 964 14.76 6.86 -27.78
N LEU A 965 13.60 6.31 -28.16
CA LEU A 965 12.71 5.64 -27.20
C LEU A 965 13.34 4.35 -26.65
N ARG A 966 14.13 3.60 -27.45
CA ARG A 966 14.85 2.42 -26.97
C ARG A 966 15.96 2.76 -25.97
N GLU A 967 16.70 3.84 -26.20
CA GLU A 967 17.73 4.33 -25.29
C GLU A 967 17.12 4.91 -23.99
N ALA A 968 16.03 5.66 -24.08
CA ALA A 968 15.32 6.20 -22.91
C ALA A 968 14.73 5.11 -22.00
N LEU A 969 14.36 3.95 -22.56
CA LEU A 969 13.85 2.80 -21.81
C LEU A 969 14.94 1.99 -21.08
N THR A 970 16.22 2.34 -21.21
CA THR A 970 17.32 1.74 -20.43
C THR A 970 17.80 2.72 -19.36
N PRO A 971 17.54 2.47 -18.06
CA PRO A 971 17.89 3.42 -17.00
C PRO A 971 19.41 3.59 -16.89
N ASP A 972 19.85 4.84 -16.95
CA ASP A 972 21.24 5.24 -16.76
C ASP A 972 21.63 4.96 -15.29
N SER A 973 22.69 4.19 -15.07
CA SER A 973 23.00 3.67 -13.74
C SER A 973 24.50 3.69 -13.48
N MET A 974 24.92 4.37 -12.40
CA MET A 974 26.34 4.56 -12.02
C MET A 974 27.12 3.24 -12.08
N GLN A 975 28.04 3.11 -13.04
CA GLN A 975 28.94 1.96 -13.15
C GLN A 975 30.14 2.16 -12.24
N PRO A 976 30.63 1.15 -11.50
CA PRO A 976 31.84 1.29 -10.68
C PRO A 976 33.04 1.72 -11.52
N GLY A 977 33.95 2.51 -10.94
CA GLY A 977 35.15 3.00 -11.59
C GLY A 977 36.20 1.90 -11.79
N GLU A 978 37.00 2.03 -12.84
CA GLU A 978 38.00 1.02 -13.22
C GLU A 978 39.00 0.70 -12.09
N ARG A 979 39.45 1.73 -11.35
CA ARG A 979 40.40 1.56 -10.22
C ARG A 979 39.80 0.76 -9.07
N PHE A 980 38.51 1.00 -8.77
CA PHE A 980 37.79 0.29 -7.74
C PHE A 980 37.55 -1.16 -8.14
N LEU A 981 37.10 -1.39 -9.38
CA LEU A 981 36.91 -2.73 -9.94
C LEU A 981 38.18 -3.56 -9.91
N ALA A 982 39.33 -2.98 -10.27
CA ALA A 982 40.60 -3.68 -10.26
C ALA A 982 40.99 -4.24 -8.87
N ARG A 983 40.44 -3.67 -7.79
CA ARG A 983 40.76 -4.03 -6.40
C ARG A 983 39.69 -4.91 -5.76
N MET A 984 38.43 -4.74 -6.14
CA MET A 984 37.28 -5.42 -5.54
C MET A 984 36.76 -6.62 -6.33
N ARG A 985 37.08 -6.71 -7.63
CA ARG A 985 36.59 -7.80 -8.47
C ARG A 985 37.11 -9.15 -7.98
N PRO A 986 36.28 -10.20 -7.97
CA PRO A 986 36.75 -11.55 -7.67
C PRO A 986 37.90 -11.98 -8.59
N ASN A 987 38.97 -12.52 -8.01
CA ASN A 987 40.18 -12.98 -8.73
C ASN A 987 39.93 -14.13 -9.73
N SER A 988 38.79 -14.80 -9.65
CA SER A 988 38.44 -15.92 -10.54
C SER A 988 36.94 -15.99 -10.78
N LEU A 989 36.54 -16.33 -12.02
CA LEU A 989 35.15 -16.67 -12.33
C LEU A 989 34.76 -17.96 -11.61
N SER A 990 33.62 -17.94 -10.93
CA SER A 990 33.04 -19.11 -10.29
C SER A 990 31.58 -19.28 -10.69
N SER A 991 31.04 -20.50 -10.50
CA SER A 991 29.62 -20.75 -10.72
C SER A 991 28.73 -19.80 -9.91
N GLY A 992 29.10 -19.48 -8.68
CA GLY A 992 28.37 -18.52 -7.83
C GLY A 992 28.37 -17.08 -8.37
N VAL A 993 29.48 -16.61 -8.94
CA VAL A 993 29.59 -15.28 -9.57
C VAL A 993 28.65 -15.18 -10.78
N LEU A 994 28.65 -16.20 -11.64
CA LEU A 994 27.80 -16.23 -12.84
C LEU A 994 26.31 -16.36 -12.48
N GLU A 995 25.97 -17.18 -11.47
CA GLU A 995 24.60 -17.27 -10.95
C GLU A 995 24.12 -15.92 -10.38
N ALA A 996 24.96 -15.21 -9.62
CA ALA A 996 24.62 -13.91 -9.05
C ALA A 996 24.43 -12.84 -10.14
N TYR A 997 25.34 -12.76 -11.11
CA TYR A 997 25.24 -11.82 -12.23
C TYR A 997 24.01 -12.11 -13.11
N GLY A 998 23.73 -13.40 -13.39
CA GLY A 998 22.58 -13.83 -14.17
C GLY A 998 21.22 -13.53 -13.51
N ARG A 999 21.16 -13.41 -12.17
CA ARG A 999 19.94 -12.96 -11.48
C ARG A 999 19.65 -11.49 -11.73
N CYS A 1000 20.64 -10.62 -11.57
CA CYS A 1000 20.59 -9.20 -11.90
C CYS A 1000 22.02 -8.64 -11.84
N PRO A 1001 22.56 -8.09 -12.95
CA PRO A 1001 23.92 -7.54 -12.97
C PRO A 1001 24.12 -6.41 -11.95
N ARG A 1002 23.09 -5.56 -11.76
CA ARG A 1002 23.11 -4.49 -10.77
C ARG A 1002 23.12 -5.00 -9.33
N GLN A 1003 22.33 -6.04 -9.03
CA GLN A 1003 22.37 -6.70 -7.73
C GLN A 1003 23.75 -7.29 -7.44
N TYR A 1004 24.36 -7.92 -8.45
CA TYR A 1004 25.73 -8.43 -8.35
C TYR A 1004 26.74 -7.33 -8.02
N ALA A 1005 26.65 -6.16 -8.66
CA ALA A 1005 27.53 -5.04 -8.33
C ALA A 1005 27.37 -4.61 -6.86
N TYR A 1006 26.14 -4.48 -6.36
CA TYR A 1006 25.90 -4.08 -4.98
C TYR A 1006 26.43 -5.10 -3.95
N SER A 1007 26.21 -6.40 -4.17
CA SER A 1007 26.63 -7.43 -3.21
C SER A 1007 28.09 -7.84 -3.33
N MET A 1008 28.59 -8.07 -4.55
CA MET A 1008 29.91 -8.69 -4.78
C MET A 1008 31.02 -7.70 -5.10
N ILE A 1009 30.71 -6.48 -5.54
CA ILE A 1009 31.71 -5.46 -5.88
C ILE A 1009 31.74 -4.38 -4.79
N TYR A 1010 30.58 -3.83 -4.42
CA TYR A 1010 30.49 -2.83 -3.36
C TYR A 1010 30.41 -3.42 -1.94
N HIS A 1011 30.14 -4.72 -1.80
CA HIS A 1011 30.01 -5.41 -0.50
C HIS A 1011 28.98 -4.79 0.46
N PHE A 1012 27.84 -4.36 -0.07
CA PHE A 1012 26.74 -3.81 0.73
C PHE A 1012 25.91 -4.86 1.50
N ASP A 1013 26.31 -6.14 1.51
CA ASP A 1013 25.59 -7.20 2.22
C ASP A 1013 25.67 -6.97 3.75
N GLY A 1014 24.54 -6.61 4.37
CA GLY A 1014 24.49 -6.06 5.73
C GLY A 1014 24.40 -7.07 6.88
N GLU A 1015 23.90 -8.30 6.70
CA GLU A 1015 23.74 -9.28 7.79
C GLU A 1015 23.60 -10.73 7.27
N SER A 1016 23.89 -11.72 8.12
CA SER A 1016 23.66 -13.13 7.79
C SER A 1016 22.18 -13.48 7.95
N ASP A 1017 21.48 -13.67 6.83
CA ASP A 1017 20.12 -14.21 6.78
C ASP A 1017 20.00 -15.51 7.60
N ALA A 1018 18.91 -15.68 8.37
CA ALA A 1018 18.60 -16.89 9.12
C ALA A 1018 18.70 -18.15 8.26
N TYR A 1019 18.29 -18.06 6.99
CA TYR A 1019 18.44 -19.14 6.03
C TYR A 1019 19.91 -19.52 5.77
N ARG A 1020 20.82 -18.53 5.73
CA ARG A 1020 22.26 -18.75 5.56
C ARG A 1020 22.86 -19.41 6.80
N LEU A 1021 22.46 -18.98 8.00
CA LEU A 1021 22.89 -19.62 9.26
C LEU A 1021 22.43 -21.06 9.33
N PHE A 1022 21.17 -21.32 8.96
CA PHE A 1022 20.56 -22.66 8.94
C PHE A 1022 21.40 -23.57 8.04
N TRP A 1023 21.65 -23.08 6.83
CA TRP A 1023 22.46 -23.78 5.85
C TRP A 1023 23.89 -24.06 6.33
N GLN A 1024 24.54 -23.08 6.97
CA GLN A 1024 25.88 -23.25 7.53
C GLN A 1024 25.90 -24.26 8.69
N ALA A 1025 24.91 -24.24 9.57
CA ALA A 1025 24.76 -25.18 10.67
C ALA A 1025 24.60 -26.61 10.15
N THR A 1026 23.64 -26.82 9.23
CA THR A 1026 23.40 -28.12 8.60
C THR A 1026 24.68 -28.65 7.95
N GLN A 1027 25.43 -27.79 7.25
CA GLN A 1027 26.66 -28.18 6.59
C GLN A 1027 27.76 -28.60 7.54
N LYS A 1028 28.00 -27.82 8.59
CA LYS A 1028 28.98 -28.19 9.63
C LYS A 1028 28.64 -29.55 10.24
N THR A 1029 27.36 -29.82 10.49
CA THR A 1029 26.90 -31.11 11.03
C THR A 1029 27.14 -32.27 10.05
N VAL A 1030 26.78 -32.10 8.77
CA VAL A 1030 26.95 -33.15 7.75
C VAL A 1030 28.43 -33.44 7.47
N GLU A 1031 29.27 -32.40 7.44
CA GLU A 1031 30.73 -32.56 7.31
C GLU A 1031 31.31 -33.30 8.52
N ALA A 1032 30.91 -32.95 9.75
CA ALA A 1032 31.33 -33.65 10.96
C ALA A 1032 30.89 -35.12 10.99
N LEU A 1033 29.66 -35.42 10.55
CA LEU A 1033 29.14 -36.78 10.38
C LEU A 1033 29.99 -37.59 9.40
N HIS A 1034 30.26 -37.02 8.22
CA HIS A 1034 31.03 -37.69 7.18
C HIS A 1034 32.48 -37.97 7.63
N THR A 1035 33.15 -37.01 8.27
CA THR A 1035 34.50 -37.21 8.82
C THR A 1035 34.51 -38.31 9.88
N ARG A 1036 33.50 -38.35 10.76
CA ARG A 1036 33.39 -39.39 11.79
C ARG A 1036 33.19 -40.78 11.20
N LEU A 1037 32.33 -40.94 10.20
CA LEU A 1037 32.11 -42.22 9.50
C LEU A 1037 33.31 -42.64 8.65
N ALA A 1038 34.01 -41.71 8.00
CA ALA A 1038 35.23 -42.01 7.26
C ALA A 1038 36.35 -42.51 8.20
N ASN A 1039 36.46 -41.92 9.40
CA ASN A 1039 37.42 -42.32 10.43
C ASN A 1039 36.99 -43.56 11.22
N ALA A 1040 35.71 -43.96 11.17
CA ALA A 1040 35.16 -45.14 11.82
C ALA A 1040 35.55 -46.47 11.13
N SER A 1041 36.39 -46.41 10.11
CA SER A 1041 36.94 -47.59 9.43
C SER A 1041 37.90 -48.43 10.30
N ASP A 1042 38.19 -48.00 11.53
CA ASP A 1042 38.78 -48.80 12.62
C ASP A 1042 37.69 -49.25 13.62
N GLU A 1043 37.09 -50.43 13.38
CA GLU A 1043 36.26 -51.37 14.19
C GLU A 1043 35.52 -50.94 15.50
N SER A 1044 35.39 -49.66 15.89
CA SER A 1044 34.93 -49.27 17.23
C SER A 1044 34.07 -48.00 17.32
N ALA A 1045 33.84 -47.27 16.22
CA ALA A 1045 33.00 -46.07 16.26
C ALA A 1045 31.58 -46.37 15.77
N GLU A 1046 30.65 -46.55 16.73
CA GLU A 1046 29.22 -46.63 16.43
C GLU A 1046 28.73 -45.34 15.75
N PRO A 1047 27.79 -45.44 14.78
CA PRO A 1047 27.16 -44.26 14.19
C PRO A 1047 26.42 -43.47 15.28
N LEU A 1048 26.49 -42.14 15.19
CA LEU A 1048 25.81 -41.23 16.14
C LEU A 1048 24.33 -41.65 16.30
N THR A 1049 23.89 -41.75 17.55
CA THR A 1049 22.46 -41.89 17.87
C THR A 1049 21.70 -40.65 17.42
N ASP A 1050 20.38 -40.76 17.25
CA ASP A 1050 19.55 -39.62 16.83
C ASP A 1050 19.64 -38.46 17.84
N GLN A 1051 19.81 -38.78 19.13
CA GLN A 1051 20.00 -37.78 20.19
C GLN A 1051 21.36 -37.06 20.07
N GLU A 1052 22.46 -37.79 19.89
CA GLU A 1052 23.79 -37.17 19.75
C GLU A 1052 23.89 -36.33 18.46
N LEU A 1053 23.20 -36.74 17.39
CA LEU A 1053 23.12 -35.96 16.16
C LEU A 1053 22.34 -34.65 16.36
N ALA A 1054 21.21 -34.71 17.04
CA ALA A 1054 20.42 -33.52 17.36
C ALA A 1054 21.22 -32.52 18.21
N GLU A 1055 21.93 -33.02 19.23
CA GLU A 1055 22.81 -32.19 20.07
C GLU A 1055 23.95 -31.55 19.27
N LEU A 1056 24.54 -32.27 18.31
CA LEU A 1056 25.59 -31.76 17.45
C LEU A 1056 25.08 -30.64 16.53
N TYR A 1057 23.91 -30.82 15.90
CA TYR A 1057 23.29 -29.80 15.07
C TYR A 1057 22.93 -28.56 15.89
N MET A 1058 22.26 -28.74 17.03
CA MET A 1058 21.86 -27.62 17.90
C MET A 1058 23.06 -26.85 18.43
N ARG A 1059 24.20 -27.52 18.69
CA ARG A 1059 25.46 -26.83 19.01
C ARG A 1059 25.92 -25.95 17.86
N HIS A 1060 26.00 -26.47 16.64
CA HIS A 1060 26.41 -25.68 15.48
C HIS A 1060 25.46 -24.53 15.15
N TRP A 1061 24.15 -24.73 15.35
CA TRP A 1061 23.13 -23.70 15.24
C TRP A 1061 23.35 -22.57 16.26
N ARG A 1062 23.56 -22.92 17.54
CA ARG A 1062 23.90 -21.96 18.61
C ARG A 1062 25.20 -21.21 18.37
N ASP A 1063 26.27 -21.91 17.99
CA ASP A 1063 27.59 -21.32 17.75
C ASP A 1063 27.54 -20.27 16.63
N LEU A 1064 26.58 -20.40 15.71
CA LEU A 1064 26.33 -19.46 14.62
C LEU A 1064 25.33 -18.34 14.99
N GLY A 1065 24.79 -18.34 16.21
CA GLY A 1065 23.81 -17.37 16.69
C GLY A 1065 22.37 -17.63 16.22
N GLY A 1066 22.05 -18.86 15.80
CA GLY A 1066 20.77 -19.18 15.20
C GLY A 1066 19.56 -19.07 16.13
N GLU A 1067 19.70 -19.28 17.44
CA GLU A 1067 18.58 -19.21 18.39
C GLU A 1067 17.95 -17.81 18.49
N GLY A 1068 18.71 -16.76 18.16
CA GLY A 1068 18.26 -15.37 18.21
C GLY A 1068 17.55 -14.88 16.95
N VAL A 1069 17.35 -15.74 15.93
CA VAL A 1069 16.77 -15.31 14.65
C VAL A 1069 15.26 -15.57 14.56
N PRO A 1070 14.50 -14.76 13.80
CA PRO A 1070 13.09 -15.05 13.52
C PRO A 1070 12.92 -16.46 12.89
N PHE A 1071 11.84 -17.15 13.24
CA PHE A 1071 11.55 -18.52 12.77
C PHE A 1071 12.57 -19.58 13.22
N ALA A 1072 13.35 -19.32 14.29
CA ALA A 1072 14.32 -20.29 14.81
C ALA A 1072 13.74 -21.70 15.02
N PRO A 1073 12.57 -21.91 15.67
CA PRO A 1073 12.00 -23.24 15.86
C PRO A 1073 11.78 -24.00 14.54
N MET A 1074 11.34 -23.29 13.50
CA MET A 1074 11.12 -23.85 12.17
C MET A 1074 12.44 -24.29 11.51
N TYR A 1075 13.50 -23.47 11.60
CA TYR A 1075 14.83 -23.83 11.08
C TYR A 1075 15.49 -24.95 11.89
N GLU A 1076 15.22 -25.01 13.19
CA GLU A 1076 15.68 -26.08 14.08
C GLU A 1076 15.06 -27.42 13.69
N GLU A 1077 13.72 -27.47 13.60
CA GLU A 1077 12.97 -28.66 13.19
C GLU A 1077 13.43 -29.16 11.81
N HIS A 1078 13.41 -28.28 10.80
CA HIS A 1078 13.86 -28.64 9.45
C HIS A 1078 15.34 -29.04 9.41
N GLY A 1079 16.17 -28.43 10.25
CA GLY A 1079 17.59 -28.72 10.32
C GLY A 1079 17.86 -30.12 10.85
N LEU A 1080 17.15 -30.49 11.91
CA LEU A 1080 17.16 -31.82 12.51
C LEU A 1080 16.69 -32.89 11.52
N GLU A 1081 15.55 -32.66 10.84
CA GLU A 1081 15.04 -33.56 9.80
C GLU A 1081 16.09 -33.80 8.70
N VAL A 1082 16.72 -32.72 8.23
CA VAL A 1082 17.73 -32.79 7.18
C VAL A 1082 18.95 -33.59 7.62
N VAL A 1083 19.50 -33.33 8.82
CA VAL A 1083 20.70 -34.05 9.28
C VAL A 1083 20.39 -35.52 9.57
N GLU A 1084 19.20 -35.84 10.05
CA GLU A 1084 18.76 -37.21 10.30
C GLU A 1084 18.59 -38.00 8.99
N ALA A 1085 17.96 -37.40 7.97
CA ALA A 1085 17.87 -37.98 6.63
C ALA A 1085 19.26 -38.25 6.04
N MET A 1086 20.21 -37.33 6.24
CA MET A 1086 21.59 -37.51 5.81
C MET A 1086 22.30 -38.63 6.55
N ARG A 1087 22.10 -38.76 7.88
CA ARG A 1087 22.64 -39.87 8.67
C ARG A 1087 22.13 -41.21 8.13
N ARG A 1088 20.81 -41.35 7.91
CA ARG A 1088 20.21 -42.59 7.36
C ARG A 1088 20.84 -42.97 6.01
N LYS A 1089 21.02 -41.98 5.14
CA LYS A 1089 21.64 -42.19 3.81
C LYS A 1089 23.13 -42.52 3.89
N LEU A 1090 23.86 -41.91 4.81
CA LEU A 1090 25.27 -42.19 5.10
C LEU A 1090 25.48 -43.59 5.69
N VAL A 1091 24.58 -44.05 6.56
CA VAL A 1091 24.67 -45.38 7.20
C VAL A 1091 24.29 -46.51 6.22
N ALA A 1092 23.37 -46.27 5.29
CA ALA A 1092 22.95 -47.25 4.27
C ALA A 1092 24.00 -47.52 3.16
N GLN A 1093 25.26 -47.13 3.35
CA GLN A 1093 26.37 -47.23 2.39
C GLN A 1093 26.83 -48.68 2.13
N ASP A 1094 26.08 -49.46 1.32
CA ASP A 1094 26.54 -50.79 0.90
C ASP A 1094 27.08 -50.87 -0.56
N SER A 1095 27.00 -49.80 -1.38
CA SER A 1095 27.44 -49.90 -2.80
C SER A 1095 27.89 -48.62 -3.52
N THR A 1096 27.90 -47.45 -2.87
CA THR A 1096 28.16 -46.17 -3.56
C THR A 1096 29.19 -45.31 -2.81
N ARG A 1097 30.27 -44.92 -3.49
CA ARG A 1097 31.27 -43.96 -2.99
C ARG A 1097 30.91 -42.56 -3.47
N TRP A 1098 31.03 -41.54 -2.63
CA TRP A 1098 30.73 -40.16 -3.01
C TRP A 1098 31.78 -39.17 -2.51
N SER A 1099 31.94 -38.07 -3.26
CA SER A 1099 32.72 -36.89 -2.87
C SER A 1099 31.78 -35.69 -2.71
N MET A 1100 32.01 -34.87 -1.68
CA MET A 1100 31.30 -33.60 -1.49
C MET A 1100 32.15 -32.42 -1.97
N ARG A 1101 31.49 -31.42 -2.56
CA ARG A 1101 32.07 -30.09 -2.84
C ARG A 1101 33.36 -30.10 -3.64
N GLU A 1102 33.43 -31.01 -4.61
CA GLU A 1102 34.57 -31.04 -5.52
C GLU A 1102 34.58 -29.76 -6.36
N SER A 1103 35.69 -29.03 -6.31
CA SER A 1103 35.87 -27.80 -7.08
C SER A 1103 36.63 -28.11 -8.35
N LEU A 1104 35.95 -27.92 -9.48
CA LEU A 1104 36.42 -28.26 -10.81
C LEU A 1104 36.62 -26.99 -11.63
N HIS A 1105 37.57 -27.01 -12.56
CA HIS A 1105 37.75 -25.93 -13.51
C HIS A 1105 37.18 -26.32 -14.87
N VAL A 1106 36.20 -25.56 -15.33
CA VAL A 1106 35.47 -25.82 -16.58
C VAL A 1106 35.73 -24.70 -17.57
N ASP A 1107 36.10 -25.01 -18.80
CA ASP A 1107 36.18 -24.00 -19.86
C ASP A 1107 34.77 -23.66 -20.36
N ILE A 1108 34.38 -22.39 -20.24
CA ILE A 1108 33.10 -21.86 -20.73
C ILE A 1108 33.43 -20.62 -21.55
N ALA A 1109 33.11 -20.66 -22.85
CA ALA A 1109 33.40 -19.58 -23.80
C ALA A 1109 34.90 -19.16 -23.83
N GLY A 1110 35.82 -20.13 -23.67
CA GLY A 1110 37.26 -19.86 -23.66
C GLY A 1110 37.79 -19.29 -22.34
N ARG A 1111 36.99 -19.35 -21.26
CA ARG A 1111 37.36 -18.88 -19.93
C ARG A 1111 37.29 -20.00 -18.88
N PRO A 1112 38.30 -20.12 -17.99
CA PRO A 1112 38.26 -21.09 -16.91
C PRO A 1112 37.31 -20.61 -15.80
N VAL A 1113 36.23 -21.34 -15.58
CA VAL A 1113 35.25 -21.10 -14.52
C VAL A 1113 35.40 -22.17 -13.44
N ARG A 1114 35.53 -21.74 -12.18
CA ARG A 1114 35.52 -22.64 -11.02
C ARG A 1114 34.09 -23.08 -10.71
N VAL A 1115 33.77 -24.33 -10.96
CA VAL A 1115 32.49 -24.97 -10.67
C VAL A 1115 32.62 -25.79 -9.40
N THR A 1116 31.86 -25.42 -8.37
CA THR A 1116 31.72 -26.26 -7.17
C THR A 1116 30.54 -27.20 -7.36
N VAL A 1117 30.80 -28.51 -7.34
CA VAL A 1117 29.77 -29.54 -7.45
C VAL A 1117 29.35 -29.97 -6.06
N ASP A 1118 28.06 -29.92 -5.73
CA ASP A 1118 27.60 -30.22 -4.37
C ASP A 1118 27.97 -31.67 -3.96
N ARG A 1119 27.68 -32.66 -4.81
CA ARG A 1119 28.00 -34.08 -4.59
C ARG A 1119 28.22 -34.84 -5.91
N ILE A 1120 29.22 -35.73 -5.95
CA ILE A 1120 29.44 -36.69 -7.03
C ILE A 1120 29.35 -38.11 -6.45
N GLU A 1121 28.54 -38.98 -7.05
CA GLU A 1121 28.40 -40.38 -6.66
C GLU A 1121 28.99 -41.30 -7.74
N SER A 1122 29.77 -42.29 -7.31
CA SER A 1122 30.42 -43.32 -8.13
C SER A 1122 30.18 -44.72 -7.54
N SER A 1123 30.21 -45.75 -8.36
CA SER A 1123 30.16 -47.15 -7.88
C SER A 1123 31.32 -47.45 -6.92
N ALA A 1124 31.04 -48.16 -5.83
CA ALA A 1124 32.07 -48.64 -4.90
C ALA A 1124 32.88 -49.82 -5.48
N GLN A 1125 32.33 -50.54 -6.47
CA GLN A 1125 32.99 -51.65 -7.15
C GLN A 1125 33.51 -51.21 -8.53
N PRO A 1126 34.83 -51.29 -8.79
CA PRO A 1126 35.44 -50.85 -10.06
C PRO A 1126 34.92 -51.57 -11.32
N GLU A 1127 34.33 -52.76 -11.17
CA GLU A 1127 33.88 -53.63 -12.28
C GLU A 1127 32.43 -53.39 -12.73
N GLU A 1128 31.62 -52.61 -11.99
CA GLU A 1128 30.28 -52.20 -12.45
C GLU A 1128 30.37 -50.87 -13.23
N GLU A 1129 30.14 -50.91 -14.54
CA GLU A 1129 30.00 -49.72 -15.42
C GLU A 1129 28.70 -48.94 -15.12
N ARG A 1130 28.58 -48.33 -13.94
CA ARG A 1130 27.52 -47.35 -13.66
C ARG A 1130 27.96 -45.94 -14.06
N PRO A 1131 27.09 -45.14 -14.69
CA PRO A 1131 27.38 -43.75 -15.00
C PRO A 1131 27.58 -42.95 -13.70
N LEU A 1132 28.50 -41.98 -13.73
CA LEU A 1132 28.71 -41.06 -12.62
C LEU A 1132 27.46 -40.20 -12.41
N ARG A 1133 27.09 -39.96 -11.15
CA ARG A 1133 25.95 -39.11 -10.83
C ARG A 1133 26.41 -37.80 -10.22
N PHE A 1134 26.06 -36.70 -10.87
CA PHE A 1134 26.25 -35.35 -10.34
C PHE A 1134 24.97 -34.93 -9.64
N VAL A 1135 25.05 -34.71 -8.34
CA VAL A 1135 23.88 -34.50 -7.50
C VAL A 1135 23.87 -33.07 -6.97
N ARG A 1136 22.83 -32.31 -7.33
CA ARG A 1136 22.55 -30.99 -6.76
C ARG A 1136 21.75 -31.14 -5.48
N THR A 1137 22.17 -30.43 -4.45
CA THR A 1137 21.48 -30.41 -3.17
C THR A 1137 20.45 -29.28 -3.14
N ARG A 1138 19.18 -29.59 -2.84
CA ARG A 1138 18.07 -28.64 -2.71
C ARG A 1138 17.38 -28.82 -1.36
N TYR A 1139 16.70 -27.77 -0.89
CA TYR A 1139 15.97 -27.76 0.38
C TYR A 1139 14.55 -27.24 0.10
N GLY A 1140 13.58 -27.68 0.91
CA GLY A 1140 12.16 -27.33 0.77
C GLY A 1140 11.36 -28.40 0.00
N LYS A 1141 10.22 -28.03 -0.60
CA LYS A 1141 9.32 -28.98 -1.26
C LYS A 1141 9.95 -29.73 -2.44
N THR A 1142 9.64 -31.03 -2.54
CA THR A 1142 9.95 -31.82 -3.73
C THR A 1142 9.18 -31.28 -4.92
N LYS A 1143 9.88 -30.96 -6.01
CA LYS A 1143 9.22 -30.76 -7.31
C LYS A 1143 9.05 -32.13 -7.96
N THR A 1144 7.83 -32.49 -8.34
CA THR A 1144 7.53 -33.72 -9.11
C THR A 1144 8.37 -33.85 -10.39
N ARG A 1145 8.78 -32.72 -10.99
CA ARG A 1145 9.76 -32.67 -12.10
C ARG A 1145 10.73 -31.49 -11.93
N PRO A 1146 11.92 -31.69 -11.34
CA PRO A 1146 12.92 -30.63 -11.24
C PRO A 1146 13.44 -30.28 -12.64
N GLN A 1147 13.33 -28.99 -13.01
CA GLN A 1147 13.89 -28.48 -14.27
C GLN A 1147 15.38 -28.18 -14.12
N ALA A 1148 16.12 -28.44 -15.19
CA ALA A 1148 17.53 -28.07 -15.31
C ALA A 1148 17.69 -26.55 -15.44
N ASP A 1149 18.64 -26.02 -14.68
CA ASP A 1149 18.99 -24.61 -14.61
C ASP A 1149 20.50 -24.42 -14.87
N THR A 1150 21.03 -23.21 -14.70
CA THR A 1150 22.45 -22.89 -14.93
C THR A 1150 23.41 -23.82 -14.16
N ARG A 1151 23.04 -24.22 -12.95
CA ARG A 1151 23.87 -25.11 -12.11
C ARG A 1151 23.99 -26.53 -12.66
N GLU A 1152 22.89 -27.06 -13.19
CA GLU A 1152 22.88 -28.34 -13.89
C GLU A 1152 23.71 -28.29 -15.18
N LEU A 1153 23.68 -27.16 -15.90
CA LEU A 1153 24.57 -26.94 -17.04
C LEU A 1153 26.04 -26.97 -16.60
N PHE A 1154 26.42 -26.31 -15.50
CA PHE A 1154 27.79 -26.38 -14.98
C PHE A 1154 28.23 -27.82 -14.69
N TYR A 1155 27.35 -28.64 -14.11
CA TYR A 1155 27.66 -30.05 -13.83
C TYR A 1155 27.83 -30.86 -15.13
N THR A 1156 26.99 -30.62 -16.14
CA THR A 1156 27.16 -31.24 -17.47
C THR A 1156 28.48 -30.87 -18.11
N LEU A 1157 28.86 -29.59 -18.10
CA LEU A 1157 30.12 -29.13 -18.68
C LEU A 1157 31.32 -29.67 -17.91
N ALA A 1158 31.27 -29.65 -16.57
CA ALA A 1158 32.30 -30.23 -15.71
C ALA A 1158 32.51 -31.72 -15.99
N SER A 1159 31.40 -32.47 -16.13
CA SER A 1159 31.51 -33.89 -16.39
C SER A 1159 32.05 -34.21 -17.79
N ARG A 1160 31.70 -33.43 -18.82
CA ARG A 1160 32.25 -33.63 -20.17
C ARG A 1160 33.76 -33.42 -20.22
N GLN A 1161 34.28 -32.51 -19.39
CA GLN A 1161 35.70 -32.24 -19.30
C GLN A 1161 36.46 -33.30 -18.49
N LEU A 1162 35.90 -33.76 -17.37
CA LEU A 1162 36.52 -34.81 -16.53
C LEU A 1162 36.45 -36.20 -17.15
N HIS A 1163 35.36 -36.52 -17.85
CA HIS A 1163 35.10 -37.84 -18.39
C HIS A 1163 34.61 -37.78 -19.85
N PRO A 1164 35.50 -37.45 -20.80
CA PRO A 1164 35.15 -37.37 -22.21
C PRO A 1164 34.59 -38.72 -22.71
N GLY A 1165 33.36 -38.71 -23.25
CA GLY A 1165 32.72 -39.89 -23.84
C GLY A 1165 32.04 -40.87 -22.86
N ARG A 1166 32.01 -40.58 -21.56
CA ARG A 1166 31.22 -41.34 -20.57
C ARG A 1166 29.82 -40.73 -20.40
N GLU A 1167 28.83 -41.59 -20.23
CA GLU A 1167 27.46 -41.18 -19.89
C GLU A 1167 27.40 -40.74 -18.42
N VAL A 1168 26.65 -39.68 -18.15
CA VAL A 1168 26.60 -39.00 -16.85
C VAL A 1168 25.16 -38.68 -16.52
N GLU A 1169 24.74 -38.90 -15.28
CA GLU A 1169 23.40 -38.58 -14.82
C GLU A 1169 23.40 -37.33 -13.93
N LEU A 1170 22.47 -36.42 -14.19
CA LEU A 1170 22.18 -35.29 -13.30
C LEU A 1170 21.05 -35.68 -12.35
N HIS A 1171 21.22 -35.42 -11.06
CA HIS A 1171 20.21 -35.69 -10.05
C HIS A 1171 20.00 -34.48 -9.15
N SER A 1172 18.77 -34.29 -8.67
CA SER A 1172 18.43 -33.37 -7.60
C SER A 1172 18.16 -34.17 -6.35
N HIS A 1173 18.95 -33.95 -5.31
CA HIS A 1173 18.67 -34.47 -3.98
C HIS A 1173 17.97 -33.40 -3.15
N ASN A 1174 16.76 -33.72 -2.69
CA ASN A 1174 16.05 -32.89 -1.74
C ASN A 1174 16.46 -33.29 -0.33
N MET A 1175 17.10 -32.38 0.39
CA MET A 1175 17.57 -32.56 1.75
C MET A 1175 16.41 -32.67 2.74
N SER A 1176 15.29 -32.00 2.46
CA SER A 1176 14.12 -32.01 3.32
C SER A 1176 13.33 -33.32 3.22
N THR A 1177 13.34 -34.00 2.07
CA THR A 1177 12.58 -35.26 1.87
C THR A 1177 13.46 -36.51 1.76
N GLY A 1178 14.78 -36.35 1.63
CA GLY A 1178 15.71 -37.44 1.36
C GLY A 1178 15.66 -38.00 -0.08
N GLU A 1179 14.69 -37.57 -0.88
CA GLU A 1179 14.49 -38.06 -2.25
C GLU A 1179 15.63 -37.61 -3.18
N THR A 1180 15.94 -38.44 -4.17
CA THR A 1180 16.90 -38.14 -5.23
C THR A 1180 16.23 -38.41 -6.56
N VAL A 1181 16.01 -37.36 -7.36
CA VAL A 1181 15.24 -37.41 -8.60
C VAL A 1181 16.15 -37.05 -9.79
N PRO A 1182 16.14 -37.83 -10.90
CA PRO A 1182 16.93 -37.49 -12.07
C PRO A 1182 16.43 -36.21 -12.75
N ILE A 1183 17.35 -35.38 -13.24
CA ILE A 1183 17.07 -34.17 -13.98
C ILE A 1183 17.46 -34.38 -15.46
N LYS A 1184 16.53 -34.07 -16.37
CA LYS A 1184 16.80 -34.08 -17.82
C LYS A 1184 17.15 -32.68 -18.31
N LEU A 1185 18.36 -32.52 -18.85
CA LEU A 1185 18.77 -31.32 -19.58
C LEU A 1185 18.61 -31.60 -21.09
N THR A 1186 17.65 -30.94 -21.74
CA THR A 1186 17.43 -31.11 -23.20
C THR A 1186 18.41 -30.24 -23.99
N ALA A 1187 18.80 -30.67 -25.19
CA ALA A 1187 19.74 -29.92 -26.04
C ALA A 1187 19.30 -28.45 -26.29
N LYS A 1188 18.00 -28.19 -26.49
CA LYS A 1188 17.46 -26.83 -26.64
C LYS A 1188 17.63 -25.99 -25.37
N LYS A 1189 17.39 -26.57 -24.19
CA LYS A 1189 17.54 -25.87 -22.90
C LYS A 1189 19.02 -25.64 -22.59
N GLU A 1190 19.87 -26.64 -22.86
CA GLU A 1190 21.33 -26.54 -22.76
C GLU A 1190 21.86 -25.36 -23.58
N GLN A 1191 21.50 -25.29 -24.87
CA GLN A 1191 21.93 -24.21 -25.75
C GLN A 1191 21.44 -22.84 -25.26
N SER A 1192 20.20 -22.75 -24.79
CA SER A 1192 19.65 -21.50 -24.23
C SER A 1192 20.42 -21.03 -23.00
N LEU A 1193 20.68 -21.93 -22.04
CA LEU A 1193 21.42 -21.62 -20.80
C LEU A 1193 22.88 -21.27 -21.10
N TYR A 1194 23.50 -21.96 -22.07
CA TYR A 1194 24.86 -21.67 -22.49
C TYR A 1194 24.98 -20.26 -23.10
N SER A 1195 24.05 -19.88 -23.98
CA SER A 1195 24.01 -18.51 -24.51
C SER A 1195 23.72 -17.44 -23.45
N GLU A 1196 23.01 -17.76 -22.37
CA GLU A 1196 22.81 -16.85 -21.23
C GLU A 1196 24.10 -16.70 -20.40
N LEU A 1197 24.85 -17.79 -20.20
CA LEU A 1197 26.16 -17.77 -19.56
C LEU A 1197 27.19 -16.99 -20.38
N GLU A 1198 27.24 -17.18 -21.70
CA GLU A 1198 28.11 -16.41 -22.59
C GLU A 1198 27.87 -14.91 -22.44
N ARG A 1199 26.61 -14.47 -22.48
CA ARG A 1199 26.26 -13.05 -22.26
C ARG A 1199 26.65 -12.56 -20.87
N SER A 1200 26.55 -13.42 -19.86
CA SER A 1200 26.95 -13.08 -18.48
C SER A 1200 28.46 -12.88 -18.39
N ILE A 1201 29.23 -13.75 -19.04
CA ILE A 1201 30.70 -13.64 -19.14
C ILE A 1201 31.07 -12.37 -19.91
N GLU A 1202 30.50 -12.13 -21.09
CA GLU A 1202 30.75 -10.91 -21.87
C GLU A 1202 30.42 -9.64 -21.08
N GLY A 1203 29.29 -9.63 -20.36
CA GLY A 1203 28.90 -8.50 -19.52
C GLY A 1203 29.89 -8.24 -18.38
N LEU A 1204 30.36 -9.30 -17.71
CA LEU A 1204 31.41 -9.21 -16.70
C LEU A 1204 32.76 -8.77 -17.29
N GLU A 1205 33.11 -9.16 -18.51
CA GLU A 1205 34.35 -8.72 -19.18
C GLU A 1205 34.31 -7.25 -19.59
N ARG A 1206 33.12 -6.74 -19.91
CA ARG A 1206 32.89 -5.32 -20.23
C ARG A 1206 32.61 -4.47 -18.99
N ASP A 1207 32.68 -5.04 -17.79
CA ASP A 1207 32.34 -4.40 -16.53
C ASP A 1207 30.98 -3.66 -16.56
N ALA A 1208 29.99 -4.28 -17.21
CA ALA A 1208 28.66 -3.71 -17.38
C ALA A 1208 27.69 -4.25 -16.33
N PHE A 1209 27.11 -3.38 -15.50
CA PHE A 1209 26.19 -3.80 -14.43
C PHE A 1209 24.79 -3.18 -14.57
N PRO A 1210 24.05 -3.37 -15.67
CA PRO A 1210 22.74 -2.76 -15.84
C PRO A 1210 21.71 -3.34 -14.85
N ALA A 1211 20.70 -2.55 -14.50
CA ALA A 1211 19.58 -2.99 -13.67
C ALA A 1211 18.60 -3.87 -14.46
N GLN A 1212 19.05 -5.07 -14.80
CA GLN A 1212 18.32 -6.04 -15.63
C GLN A 1212 18.07 -7.34 -14.84
N PRO A 1213 17.00 -7.37 -14.03
CA PRO A 1213 16.64 -8.58 -13.28
C PRO A 1213 16.07 -9.66 -14.19
N ALA A 1214 16.47 -10.91 -13.97
CA ALA A 1214 15.91 -12.08 -14.64
C ALA A 1214 14.41 -12.27 -14.30
N GLU A 1215 14.01 -11.89 -13.09
CA GLU A 1215 12.62 -11.91 -12.61
C GLU A 1215 12.22 -10.52 -12.06
N PRO A 1216 11.79 -9.57 -12.91
CA PRO A 1216 11.45 -8.20 -12.49
C PRO A 1216 10.39 -8.13 -11.37
N MET A 1217 9.46 -9.10 -11.35
CA MET A 1217 8.43 -9.19 -10.31
C MET A 1217 8.99 -9.41 -8.90
N ARG A 1218 10.27 -9.78 -8.76
CA ARG A 1218 10.95 -9.97 -7.46
C ARG A 1218 11.75 -8.76 -6.99
N CYS A 1219 11.82 -7.68 -7.79
CA CYS A 1219 12.54 -6.46 -7.40
C CYS A 1219 12.08 -5.88 -6.05
N PRO A 1220 10.78 -5.84 -5.71
CA PRO A 1220 10.34 -5.35 -4.40
C PRO A 1220 10.89 -6.13 -3.20
N SER A 1221 11.25 -7.40 -3.40
CA SER A 1221 11.88 -8.25 -2.38
C SER A 1221 13.41 -8.24 -2.42
N CYS A 1222 14.01 -7.41 -3.28
CA CYS A 1222 15.46 -7.27 -3.37
C CYS A 1222 15.98 -6.46 -2.18
N PRO A 1223 17.05 -6.89 -1.48
CA PRO A 1223 17.62 -6.13 -0.35
C PRO A 1223 18.22 -4.77 -0.76
N PHE A 1224 18.34 -4.51 -2.07
CA PHE A 1224 18.83 -3.27 -2.65
C PHE A 1224 17.74 -2.45 -3.35
N PHE A 1225 16.46 -2.78 -3.16
CA PHE A 1225 15.33 -2.13 -3.84
C PHE A 1225 15.38 -0.59 -3.72
N PHE A 1226 15.52 -0.07 -2.51
CA PHE A 1226 15.54 1.38 -2.27
C PHE A 1226 16.80 2.11 -2.77
N ILE A 1227 17.89 1.40 -3.08
CA ILE A 1227 19.08 1.99 -3.70
C ILE A 1227 19.15 1.76 -5.22
N CYS A 1228 18.29 0.88 -5.75
CA CYS A 1228 18.23 0.57 -7.17
C CYS A 1228 17.58 1.73 -7.95
N PRO A 1229 18.16 2.16 -9.09
CA PRO A 1229 17.62 3.22 -9.93
C PRO A 1229 16.51 2.76 -10.89
N ALA A 1230 16.13 1.49 -10.87
CA ALA A 1230 15.21 0.86 -11.81
C ALA A 1230 13.99 0.22 -11.14
#